data_AF-A0A542KEI2-F1
#
_entry.id   AF-A0A542KEI2-F1
#
_cell.length_a   1.000
_cell.length_b   1.000
_cell.length_c   1.000
_cell.angle_alpha   90.00
_cell.angle_beta   90.00
_cell.angle_gamma   90.00
#
_symmetry.space_group_name_H-M   'P 1'
#
loop_
_entity.id
_entity.type
_entity.pdbx_description
1 polymer ?
#
loop_
_entity_poly.entity_id
_entity_poly.type
_entity_poly.pdbx_seq_one_letter_code
_entity_poly.pdbx_strand_id
1 'polypeptide(L)'
;MALCFISYARDDQAWAEWIGWQLQDAGQEVWLDVWELRPGDDWQAVTADALGRAELVLVLISASFAYSGHAREELAAASAAGTSVIPVLVSGASPPPGLDDISDRQYLQLGTLDELAARQALLSAVAPGPLQTRGRLRRFGATSPRLPGSRPRLWRVPERAARFVGRVELLKDLRATLTESSRAVLVGEPGAGKTQLAIEYAQRFAGEYELVWWIAPGGHAAVIQLADLAVRLGAAESDGPLMHKVTDLIAELRTRNRWLLIFDDVHEEPDAALADRLLRDAGTGQILLISSERQWAASWQPIEVGPLSSEESMALLRDLAPTVSAEGARSVAAGGDIPLAVGVVAGVINSGGSVAAYSRALPTDGPVARPRHSLANTVRIGLSELSERNPRAVALLSACSLLAPVPFRLRDCVRIPDWTPEPLVELLEDGRARTATLSTINRLGLASTADSTVRVHAAVQSLLRDQLTPAERADAALGAQALLVSALPSLRTSPKTTGFLLPHLLTIAPQDLTRAEGLEAACEGGVRLLENGDAPAAVTRLRELRNAATALLGADDPSTMEITSYLIDGLRRAGEPDAALPLARIRLAWLRSTASAVKPVALNAAAQLTGLLVASENWDEALALGMDTRGLLRATLGPDHPTQLELASTMLTALRALGRIAEGLSLGEDVLARQRRTLGPDHVDTLRTGARLIALLVDHGALEQACDLGEEVFERLGTELGPVSPARFRAAVLWAVPLVRTGREETARDLLRQTLHQQWRTLGPEHIESLHTSALLTVLDLRERTGGIPDTTALAAYARKADVPSQVRRRLLKDPPALEFVTTHLFDEALRAAADILKPDPQGSSSQPSESRSSRRPASLSDRGAVLISHVEVDRIWADWIGFELERMGYEVRTTAEDTRLGRPPSQEFDHVVTLLSPEYLAVVAPSTDDSPKWGRLISGYGLDPHRVIPLFVKPVDPAQLPRSFTDTATPALYDLDPDAARDVLQVALEEPTGPSGPPVFPGALDAAENDDALLTHRLVNALSRSAALQNRNSRGDLWDLVGVPNRESVSPRTALFELVRTLRSRPDGLTDLVDALTVVEGDSLATTEVRNVVAEIKSVQEAR
;
A
#
# COMPACT_ATOMS: atom_id res chain seq x y z
N MET A 1 -14.38 -55.16 -13.00
CA MET A 1 -14.93 -54.47 -11.81
C MET A 1 -16.31 -54.02 -12.21
N ALA A 2 -17.28 -53.97 -11.30
CA ALA A 2 -18.64 -53.55 -11.66
C ALA A 2 -18.60 -52.08 -12.08
N LEU A 3 -19.04 -51.78 -13.31
CA LEU A 3 -19.13 -50.40 -13.80
C LEU A 3 -20.36 -49.73 -13.15
N CYS A 4 -20.11 -48.66 -12.40
CA CYS A 4 -21.14 -47.84 -11.77
C CYS A 4 -21.42 -46.60 -12.63
N PHE A 5 -22.64 -46.49 -13.14
CA PHE A 5 -23.11 -45.32 -13.88
C PHE A 5 -23.82 -44.36 -12.92
N ILE A 6 -23.54 -43.06 -13.00
CA ILE A 6 -24.19 -42.05 -12.15
C ILE A 6 -25.10 -41.18 -13.03
N SER A 7 -26.41 -41.29 -12.84
CA SER A 7 -27.43 -40.46 -13.50
C SER A 7 -27.87 -39.32 -12.58
N TYR A 8 -27.90 -38.09 -13.11
CA TYR A 8 -28.13 -36.89 -12.32
C TYR A 8 -28.63 -35.71 -13.17
N ALA A 9 -29.26 -34.71 -12.53
CA ALA A 9 -29.56 -33.43 -13.20
C ALA A 9 -28.34 -32.52 -13.18
N ARG A 10 -28.14 -31.66 -14.19
CA ARG A 10 -26.96 -30.77 -14.27
C ARG A 10 -26.69 -29.97 -12.98
N ASP A 11 -27.74 -29.56 -12.26
CA ASP A 11 -27.62 -28.85 -10.97
C ASP A 11 -26.98 -29.70 -9.85
N ASP A 12 -27.03 -31.02 -9.94
CA ASP A 12 -26.50 -31.98 -8.97
C ASP A 12 -25.09 -32.48 -9.31
N GLN A 13 -24.41 -31.86 -10.29
CA GLN A 13 -23.08 -32.27 -10.75
C GLN A 13 -22.06 -32.42 -9.61
N ALA A 14 -22.05 -31.51 -8.65
CA ALA A 14 -21.12 -31.58 -7.52
C ALA A 14 -21.33 -32.84 -6.66
N TRP A 15 -22.58 -33.29 -6.52
CA TRP A 15 -22.89 -34.57 -5.87
C TRP A 15 -22.42 -35.75 -6.70
N ALA A 16 -22.61 -35.70 -8.01
CA ALA A 16 -22.19 -36.76 -8.92
C ALA A 16 -20.65 -36.94 -8.93
N GLU A 17 -19.90 -35.84 -8.98
CA GLU A 17 -18.44 -35.83 -8.88
C GLU A 17 -17.94 -36.31 -7.51
N TRP A 18 -18.57 -35.87 -6.41
CA TRP A 18 -18.18 -36.32 -5.06
C TRP A 18 -18.38 -37.83 -4.91
N ILE A 19 -19.56 -38.35 -5.30
CA ILE A 19 -19.89 -39.78 -5.26
C ILE A 19 -18.92 -40.56 -6.15
N GLY A 20 -18.74 -40.12 -7.40
CA GLY A 20 -17.83 -40.78 -8.34
C GLY A 20 -16.42 -40.87 -7.78
N TRP A 21 -15.93 -39.80 -7.14
CA TRP A 21 -14.59 -39.79 -6.56
C TRP A 21 -14.50 -40.74 -5.36
N GLN A 22 -15.50 -40.76 -4.47
CA GLN A 22 -15.51 -41.70 -3.33
C GLN A 22 -15.47 -43.16 -3.79
N LEU A 23 -16.19 -43.47 -4.87
CA LEU A 23 -16.25 -44.80 -5.46
C LEU A 23 -14.95 -45.19 -6.15
N GLN A 24 -14.34 -44.31 -6.96
CA GLN A 24 -13.02 -44.54 -7.55
C GLN A 24 -11.92 -44.71 -6.49
N ASP A 25 -11.95 -43.89 -5.43
CA ASP A 25 -11.01 -43.97 -4.31
C ASP A 25 -11.16 -45.29 -3.51
N ALA A 26 -12.36 -45.88 -3.53
CA ALA A 26 -12.66 -47.23 -3.02
C ALA A 26 -12.34 -48.35 -4.03
N GLY A 27 -11.88 -48.02 -5.24
CA GLY A 27 -11.50 -48.96 -6.29
C GLY A 27 -12.65 -49.44 -7.18
N GLN A 28 -13.79 -48.76 -7.20
CA GLN A 28 -14.87 -49.03 -8.15
C GLN A 28 -14.61 -48.32 -9.48
N GLU A 29 -15.09 -48.92 -10.58
CA GLU A 29 -15.05 -48.30 -11.90
C GLU A 29 -16.30 -47.43 -12.06
N VAL A 30 -16.13 -46.15 -12.35
CA VAL A 30 -17.24 -45.17 -12.39
C VAL A 30 -17.29 -44.54 -13.75
N TRP A 31 -18.48 -44.50 -14.32
CA TRP A 31 -18.78 -43.70 -15.50
C TRP A 31 -19.55 -42.45 -15.07
N LEU A 32 -19.01 -41.29 -15.43
CA LEU A 32 -19.60 -39.97 -15.23
C LEU A 32 -19.46 -39.19 -16.53
N ASP A 33 -20.55 -38.61 -17.02
CA ASP A 33 -20.56 -37.88 -18.30
C ASP A 33 -19.52 -36.75 -18.34
N VAL A 34 -19.34 -36.00 -17.25
CA VAL A 34 -18.35 -34.93 -17.11
C VAL A 34 -16.90 -35.41 -17.17
N TRP A 35 -16.65 -36.69 -16.88
CA TRP A 35 -15.29 -37.27 -16.92
C TRP A 35 -14.98 -37.92 -18.26
N GLU A 36 -15.98 -38.49 -18.92
CA GLU A 36 -15.80 -39.39 -20.07
C GLU A 36 -16.15 -38.75 -21.42
N LEU A 37 -17.07 -37.78 -21.46
CA LEU A 37 -17.47 -37.12 -22.71
C LEU A 37 -16.48 -36.03 -23.12
N ARG A 38 -16.09 -36.03 -24.40
CA ARG A 38 -15.24 -35.00 -25.01
C ARG A 38 -16.04 -34.12 -25.99
N PRO A 39 -15.60 -32.87 -26.25
CA PRO A 39 -16.22 -32.04 -27.26
C PRO A 39 -16.18 -32.71 -28.65
N GLY A 40 -17.36 -32.94 -29.24
CA GLY A 40 -17.51 -33.59 -30.54
C GLY A 40 -18.00 -35.04 -30.50
N ASP A 41 -18.14 -35.65 -29.32
CA ASP A 41 -18.70 -37.00 -29.17
C ASP A 41 -20.21 -37.03 -29.42
N ASP A 42 -20.71 -38.13 -30.00
CA ASP A 42 -22.15 -38.42 -30.04
C ASP A 42 -22.60 -38.88 -28.65
N TRP A 43 -23.00 -37.91 -27.84
CA TRP A 43 -23.36 -38.12 -26.44
C TRP A 43 -24.43 -39.20 -26.26
N GLN A 44 -25.41 -39.33 -27.17
CA GLN A 44 -26.46 -40.36 -27.02
C GLN A 44 -25.90 -41.76 -27.21
N ALA A 45 -25.02 -41.94 -28.20
CA ALA A 45 -24.42 -43.24 -28.50
C ALA A 45 -23.45 -43.68 -27.39
N VAL A 46 -22.61 -42.76 -26.89
CA VAL A 46 -21.62 -43.05 -25.84
C VAL A 46 -22.30 -43.34 -24.50
N THR A 47 -23.31 -42.55 -24.13
CA THR A 47 -24.08 -42.76 -22.90
C THR A 47 -24.88 -44.05 -22.94
N ALA A 48 -25.52 -44.39 -24.08
CA ALA A 48 -26.26 -45.65 -24.22
C ALA A 48 -25.35 -46.89 -24.12
N ASP A 49 -24.14 -46.84 -24.70
CA ASP A 49 -23.15 -47.92 -24.57
C ASP A 49 -22.66 -48.09 -23.12
N ALA A 50 -22.35 -46.99 -22.44
CA ALA A 50 -21.93 -47.01 -21.05
C ALA A 50 -23.04 -47.55 -20.12
N LEU A 51 -24.29 -47.12 -20.33
CA LEU A 51 -25.45 -47.59 -19.58
C LEU A 51 -25.71 -49.09 -19.81
N GLY A 52 -25.51 -49.57 -21.04
CA GLY A 52 -25.63 -51.00 -21.38
C GLY A 52 -24.54 -51.88 -20.74
N ARG A 53 -23.38 -51.30 -20.40
CA ARG A 53 -22.29 -51.98 -19.69
C ARG A 53 -22.36 -51.82 -18.17
N ALA A 54 -23.23 -50.96 -17.65
CA ALA A 54 -23.36 -50.70 -16.23
C ALA A 54 -24.02 -51.87 -15.49
N GLU A 55 -23.39 -52.35 -14.43
CA GLU A 55 -23.99 -53.34 -13.52
C GLU A 55 -24.83 -52.67 -12.42
N LEU A 56 -24.54 -51.40 -12.16
CA LEU A 56 -25.19 -50.57 -11.15
C LEU A 56 -25.38 -49.14 -11.66
N VAL A 57 -26.56 -48.58 -11.44
CA VAL A 57 -26.89 -47.18 -11.72
C VAL A 57 -27.24 -46.48 -10.41
N LEU A 58 -26.50 -45.42 -10.07
CA LEU A 58 -26.84 -44.50 -8.99
C LEU A 58 -27.62 -43.33 -9.57
N VAL A 59 -28.79 -43.04 -8.98
CA VAL A 59 -29.66 -41.96 -9.46
C VAL A 59 -29.75 -40.88 -8.41
N LEU A 60 -29.25 -39.68 -8.71
CA LEU A 60 -29.28 -38.56 -7.78
C LEU A 60 -30.63 -37.86 -7.81
N ILE A 61 -31.33 -37.92 -6.69
CA ILE A 61 -32.69 -37.40 -6.54
C ILE A 61 -32.66 -36.08 -5.79
N SER A 62 -33.06 -35.04 -6.50
CA SER A 62 -33.18 -33.66 -6.06
C SER A 62 -34.46 -33.02 -6.62
N ALA A 63 -34.79 -31.79 -6.20
CA ALA A 63 -35.87 -31.03 -6.81
C ALA A 63 -35.64 -30.78 -8.32
N SER A 64 -34.37 -30.63 -8.75
CA SER A 64 -34.00 -30.42 -10.15
C SER A 64 -34.10 -31.69 -11.00
N PHE A 65 -33.91 -32.87 -10.38
CA PHE A 65 -34.06 -34.16 -11.07
C PHE A 65 -35.46 -34.34 -11.68
N ALA A 66 -36.50 -33.89 -10.99
CA ALA A 66 -37.89 -34.02 -11.45
C ALA A 66 -38.15 -33.34 -12.81
N TYR A 67 -37.37 -32.30 -13.14
CA TYR A 67 -37.51 -31.50 -14.36
C TYR A 67 -36.45 -31.81 -15.45
N SER A 68 -35.53 -32.74 -15.19
CA SER A 68 -34.46 -33.12 -16.14
C SER A 68 -34.93 -34.20 -17.11
N GLY A 69 -35.20 -33.83 -18.36
CA GLY A 69 -35.65 -34.78 -19.40
C GLY A 69 -34.66 -35.92 -19.65
N HIS A 70 -33.37 -35.58 -19.79
CA HIS A 70 -32.32 -36.55 -20.08
C HIS A 70 -32.10 -37.56 -18.93
N ALA A 71 -32.03 -37.09 -17.68
CA ALA A 71 -31.83 -37.99 -16.53
C ALA A 71 -33.01 -38.95 -16.32
N ARG A 72 -34.24 -38.52 -16.68
CA ARG A 72 -35.42 -39.40 -16.69
C ARG A 72 -35.37 -40.45 -17.79
N GLU A 73 -34.85 -40.11 -18.97
CA GLU A 73 -34.65 -41.07 -20.06
C GLU A 73 -33.61 -42.13 -19.70
N GLU A 74 -32.51 -41.75 -19.04
CA GLU A 74 -31.51 -42.67 -18.51
C GLU A 74 -32.09 -43.62 -17.46
N LEU A 75 -32.87 -43.09 -16.52
CA LEU A 75 -33.56 -43.90 -15.51
C LEU A 75 -34.55 -44.89 -16.14
N ALA A 76 -35.33 -44.45 -17.14
CA ALA A 76 -36.25 -45.30 -17.87
C ALA A 76 -35.49 -46.40 -18.64
N ALA A 77 -34.37 -46.06 -19.28
CA ALA A 77 -33.53 -47.00 -20.01
C ALA A 77 -32.87 -48.03 -19.07
N ALA A 78 -32.34 -47.60 -17.93
CA ALA A 78 -31.78 -48.49 -16.91
C ALA A 78 -32.83 -49.45 -16.33
N SER A 79 -34.04 -48.94 -16.08
CA SER A 79 -35.16 -49.73 -15.58
C SER A 79 -35.64 -50.75 -16.61
N ALA A 80 -35.70 -50.37 -17.88
CA ALA A 80 -36.05 -51.27 -18.98
C ALA A 80 -34.99 -52.35 -19.23
N ALA A 81 -33.71 -52.03 -19.01
CA ALA A 81 -32.59 -52.97 -19.13
C ALA A 81 -32.47 -53.94 -17.94
N GLY A 82 -33.22 -53.72 -16.85
CA GLY A 82 -33.17 -54.54 -15.64
C GLY A 82 -31.90 -54.33 -14.79
N THR A 83 -31.18 -53.24 -15.01
CA THR A 83 -29.96 -52.89 -14.26
C THR A 83 -30.30 -52.57 -12.80
N SER A 84 -29.40 -52.89 -11.87
CA SER A 84 -29.59 -52.53 -10.46
C SER A 84 -29.58 -51.00 -10.32
N VAL A 85 -30.61 -50.41 -9.71
CA VAL A 85 -30.72 -48.96 -9.53
C VAL A 85 -30.85 -48.63 -8.05
N ILE A 86 -29.93 -47.79 -7.56
CA ILE A 86 -29.95 -47.26 -6.18
C ILE A 86 -30.34 -45.78 -6.24
N PRO A 87 -31.51 -45.40 -5.70
CA PRO A 87 -31.92 -44.00 -5.60
C PRO A 87 -31.19 -43.31 -4.44
N VAL A 88 -30.52 -42.19 -4.72
CA VAL A 88 -29.71 -41.42 -3.77
C VAL A 88 -30.33 -40.05 -3.54
N LEU A 89 -30.81 -39.79 -2.33
CA LEU A 89 -31.41 -38.50 -1.97
C LEU A 89 -30.31 -37.52 -1.53
N VAL A 90 -30.07 -36.49 -2.36
CA VAL A 90 -29.00 -35.50 -2.18
C VAL A 90 -29.49 -34.13 -1.69
N SER A 91 -30.79 -33.85 -1.80
CA SER A 91 -31.42 -32.63 -1.28
C SER A 91 -32.80 -32.89 -0.67
N GLY A 92 -33.08 -32.30 0.51
CA GLY A 92 -34.39 -32.38 1.16
C GLY A 92 -34.60 -33.64 2.03
N ALA A 93 -35.70 -33.65 2.80
CA ALA A 93 -36.05 -34.77 3.68
C ALA A 93 -36.90 -35.86 2.97
N SER A 94 -37.51 -35.52 1.82
CA SER A 94 -38.43 -36.39 1.08
C SER A 94 -38.23 -36.24 -0.45
N PRO A 95 -38.46 -37.31 -1.24
CA PRO A 95 -38.39 -37.24 -2.70
C PRO A 95 -39.50 -36.36 -3.30
N PRO A 96 -39.23 -35.64 -4.41
CA PRO A 96 -40.23 -34.83 -5.10
C PRO A 96 -41.32 -35.68 -5.79
N PRO A 97 -42.54 -35.15 -5.97
CA PRO A 97 -43.63 -35.85 -6.66
C PRO A 97 -43.30 -36.10 -8.14
N GLY A 98 -43.76 -37.24 -8.71
CA GLY A 98 -43.59 -37.59 -10.13
C GLY A 98 -42.48 -38.60 -10.46
N LEU A 99 -42.07 -39.41 -9.47
CA LEU A 99 -41.06 -40.49 -9.55
C LEU A 99 -41.66 -41.87 -9.21
N ASP A 100 -42.81 -42.20 -9.81
CA ASP A 100 -43.58 -43.40 -9.46
C ASP A 100 -42.78 -44.71 -9.71
N ASP A 101 -41.89 -44.72 -10.72
CA ASP A 101 -41.11 -45.90 -11.14
C ASP A 101 -40.05 -46.38 -10.11
N ILE A 102 -39.70 -45.54 -9.13
CA ILE A 102 -38.73 -45.85 -8.07
C ILE A 102 -39.27 -45.60 -6.66
N SER A 103 -40.57 -45.29 -6.55
CA SER A 103 -41.25 -44.94 -5.31
C SER A 103 -41.24 -46.07 -4.25
N ASP A 104 -41.23 -47.33 -4.68
CA ASP A 104 -41.20 -48.51 -3.80
C ASP A 104 -39.78 -48.92 -3.32
N ARG A 105 -38.72 -48.23 -3.75
CA ARG A 105 -37.32 -48.57 -3.40
C ARG A 105 -36.84 -47.83 -2.16
N GLN A 106 -35.89 -48.43 -1.44
CA GLN A 106 -35.24 -47.78 -0.29
C GLN A 106 -34.24 -46.72 -0.77
N TYR A 107 -34.40 -45.48 -0.30
CA TYR A 107 -33.56 -44.34 -0.66
C TYR A 107 -32.31 -44.27 0.21
N LEU A 108 -31.14 -44.11 -0.43
CA LEU A 108 -29.91 -43.77 0.27
C LEU A 108 -29.90 -42.27 0.57
N GLN A 109 -30.05 -41.89 1.85
CA GLN A 109 -30.03 -40.48 2.26
C GLN A 109 -28.60 -40.01 2.48
N LEU A 110 -28.12 -39.06 1.66
CA LEU A 110 -26.79 -38.46 1.84
C LEU A 110 -26.85 -36.98 2.26
N GLY A 111 -27.89 -36.24 1.85
CA GLY A 111 -27.97 -34.78 2.03
C GLY A 111 -28.04 -34.27 3.49
N THR A 112 -28.25 -35.15 4.46
CA THR A 112 -28.37 -34.82 5.90
C THR A 112 -27.16 -35.27 6.73
N LEU A 113 -26.22 -36.00 6.13
CA LEU A 113 -25.10 -36.65 6.81
C LEU A 113 -23.82 -35.79 6.73
N ASP A 114 -22.92 -35.97 7.70
CA ASP A 114 -21.55 -35.45 7.57
C ASP A 114 -20.73 -36.25 6.55
N GLU A 115 -19.60 -35.72 6.09
CA GLU A 115 -18.81 -36.32 5.00
C GLU A 115 -18.35 -37.76 5.30
N LEU A 116 -18.03 -38.06 6.55
CA LEU A 116 -17.58 -39.40 6.95
C LEU A 116 -18.74 -40.39 6.92
N ALA A 117 -19.88 -40.02 7.50
CA ALA A 117 -21.09 -40.83 7.54
C ALA A 117 -21.68 -41.02 6.14
N ALA A 118 -21.71 -39.97 5.31
CA ALA A 118 -22.16 -40.01 3.92
C ALA A 118 -21.30 -40.98 3.10
N ARG A 119 -19.96 -40.94 3.25
CA ARG A 119 -19.05 -41.86 2.55
C ARG A 119 -19.29 -43.30 2.99
N GLN A 120 -19.44 -43.55 4.29
CA GLN A 120 -19.71 -44.89 4.81
C GLN A 120 -21.04 -45.45 4.29
N ALA A 121 -22.10 -44.64 4.30
CA ALA A 121 -23.41 -45.01 3.80
C ALA A 121 -23.36 -45.35 2.30
N LEU A 122 -22.69 -44.52 1.50
CA LEU A 122 -22.48 -44.75 0.07
C LEU A 122 -21.72 -46.06 -0.20
N LEU A 123 -20.57 -46.26 0.43
CA LEU A 123 -19.76 -47.45 0.20
C LEU A 123 -20.46 -48.73 0.65
N SER A 124 -21.22 -48.67 1.75
CA SER A 124 -22.00 -49.81 2.24
C SER A 124 -23.14 -50.19 1.29
N ALA A 125 -23.71 -49.23 0.57
CA ALA A 125 -24.78 -49.45 -0.40
C ALA A 125 -24.27 -50.03 -1.73
N VAL A 126 -23.09 -49.61 -2.19
CA VAL A 126 -22.53 -49.99 -3.50
C VAL A 126 -21.67 -51.25 -3.42
N ALA A 127 -20.90 -51.45 -2.35
CA ALA A 127 -19.98 -52.58 -2.23
C ALA A 127 -19.83 -53.06 -0.76
N PRO A 128 -20.65 -54.02 -0.30
CA PRO A 128 -20.55 -54.57 1.05
C PRO A 128 -19.28 -55.44 1.20
N GLY A 129 -18.18 -54.82 1.61
CA GLY A 129 -16.88 -55.45 1.92
C GLY A 129 -16.09 -54.65 2.97
N PRO A 130 -14.91 -55.12 3.45
CA PRO A 130 -14.16 -54.41 4.49
C PRO A 130 -13.72 -53.02 4.01
N LEU A 131 -14.29 -51.98 4.63
CA LEU A 131 -14.00 -50.58 4.35
C LEU A 131 -12.51 -50.28 4.56
N GLN A 132 -11.76 -50.01 3.49
CA GLN A 132 -10.41 -49.46 3.63
C GLN A 132 -10.50 -47.98 4.04
N THR A 133 -9.99 -47.64 5.22
CA THR A 133 -10.01 -46.29 5.82
C THR A 133 -9.12 -45.28 5.10
N ARG A 134 -8.17 -45.72 4.27
CA ARG A 134 -7.34 -44.88 3.40
C ARG A 134 -7.48 -45.33 1.96
N GLY A 135 -8.34 -44.64 1.21
CA GLY A 135 -8.56 -44.92 -0.19
C GLY A 135 -7.33 -44.71 -1.07
N ARG A 136 -7.40 -45.29 -2.26
CA ARG A 136 -6.26 -45.50 -3.15
C ARG A 136 -5.69 -44.19 -3.70
N LEU A 137 -6.54 -43.21 -3.97
CA LEU A 137 -6.16 -41.90 -4.53
C LEU A 137 -5.57 -40.98 -3.45
N ARG A 138 -6.09 -41.04 -2.22
CA ARG A 138 -5.53 -40.28 -1.07
C ARG A 138 -4.10 -40.67 -0.72
N ARG A 139 -3.67 -41.90 -1.04
CA ARG A 139 -2.27 -42.35 -0.84
C ARG A 139 -1.27 -41.67 -1.78
N PHE A 140 -1.74 -41.11 -2.90
CA PHE A 140 -0.91 -40.39 -3.88
C PHE A 140 -1.04 -38.87 -3.77
N GLY A 141 -1.62 -38.35 -2.68
CA GLY A 141 -1.74 -36.91 -2.45
C GLY A 141 -2.90 -36.22 -3.16
N ALA A 142 -3.81 -36.97 -3.81
CA ALA A 142 -5.00 -36.39 -4.44
C ALA A 142 -6.02 -35.92 -3.37
N THR A 143 -6.50 -34.68 -3.50
CA THR A 143 -7.54 -34.12 -2.64
C THR A 143 -8.94 -34.48 -3.18
N SER A 144 -9.76 -35.08 -2.31
CA SER A 144 -11.17 -35.39 -2.62
C SER A 144 -11.96 -34.10 -2.87
N PRO A 145 -12.94 -34.08 -3.78
CA PRO A 145 -14.05 -33.14 -3.68
C PRO A 145 -14.65 -33.23 -2.26
N ARG A 146 -15.04 -32.12 -1.65
CA ARG A 146 -15.73 -32.12 -0.35
C ARG A 146 -17.20 -32.48 -0.56
N LEU A 147 -17.85 -32.96 0.50
CA LEU A 147 -19.29 -33.21 0.47
C LEU A 147 -20.02 -31.92 0.04
N PRO A 148 -20.84 -31.92 -1.01
CA PRO A 148 -21.54 -30.72 -1.46
C PRO A 148 -22.41 -30.14 -0.33
N GLY A 149 -22.33 -28.82 -0.12
CA GLY A 149 -22.98 -28.13 1.00
C GLY A 149 -22.18 -28.11 2.30
N SER A 150 -21.04 -28.82 2.41
CA SER A 150 -20.13 -28.69 3.54
C SER A 150 -19.26 -27.44 3.45
N ARG A 151 -19.04 -26.76 4.59
CA ARG A 151 -18.17 -25.57 4.68
C ARG A 151 -16.69 -25.98 4.86
N PRO A 152 -15.73 -25.23 4.30
CA PRO A 152 -14.33 -25.43 4.60
C PRO A 152 -14.02 -25.23 6.09
N ARG A 153 -12.95 -25.85 6.56
CA ARG A 153 -12.55 -25.76 7.99
C ARG A 153 -12.21 -24.33 8.39
N LEU A 154 -11.60 -23.59 7.47
CA LEU A 154 -11.34 -22.18 7.60
C LEU A 154 -12.34 -21.44 6.71
N TRP A 155 -13.36 -20.91 7.37
CA TRP A 155 -14.48 -20.21 6.75
C TRP A 155 -14.71 -18.90 7.49
N ARG A 156 -14.49 -17.79 6.79
CA ARG A 156 -14.86 -16.46 7.25
C ARG A 156 -15.60 -15.78 6.12
N VAL A 157 -16.89 -16.01 6.00
CA VAL A 157 -17.78 -15.31 5.05
C VAL A 157 -18.93 -14.71 5.85
N PRO A 158 -19.36 -13.47 5.56
CA PRO A 158 -20.52 -12.87 6.20
C PRO A 158 -21.76 -13.76 6.12
N GLU A 159 -22.71 -13.55 7.02
CA GLU A 159 -23.96 -14.29 7.00
C GLU A 159 -24.71 -14.09 5.68
N ARG A 160 -25.30 -15.18 5.21
CA ARG A 160 -26.18 -15.18 4.04
C ARG A 160 -27.38 -14.27 4.33
N ALA A 161 -27.78 -13.45 3.36
CA ALA A 161 -29.13 -12.92 3.41
C ALA A 161 -30.13 -14.08 3.48
N ALA A 162 -31.18 -13.94 4.30
CA ALA A 162 -32.21 -14.97 4.41
C ALA A 162 -32.88 -15.27 3.06
N ARG A 163 -32.85 -14.31 2.13
CA ARG A 163 -33.54 -14.31 0.84
C ARG A 163 -32.65 -13.71 -0.24
N PHE A 164 -32.45 -14.47 -1.32
CA PHE A 164 -31.72 -14.06 -2.51
C PHE A 164 -32.54 -14.47 -3.73
N VAL A 165 -32.86 -13.50 -4.59
CA VAL A 165 -33.76 -13.68 -5.73
C VAL A 165 -33.01 -13.35 -7.03
N GLY A 166 -33.16 -14.22 -8.03
CA GLY A 166 -32.63 -14.00 -9.37
C GLY A 166 -31.13 -14.24 -9.51
N ARG A 167 -30.54 -13.70 -10.58
CA ARG A 167 -29.08 -13.66 -10.84
C ARG A 167 -28.36 -15.01 -11.02
N VAL A 168 -29.07 -16.02 -11.50
CA VAL A 168 -28.49 -17.33 -11.80
C VAL A 168 -27.40 -17.24 -12.87
N GLU A 169 -27.63 -16.45 -13.93
CA GLU A 169 -26.64 -16.26 -15.00
C GLU A 169 -25.38 -15.55 -14.49
N LEU A 170 -25.51 -14.48 -13.69
CA LEU A 170 -24.35 -13.81 -13.08
C LEU A 170 -23.53 -14.74 -12.16
N LEU A 171 -24.17 -15.68 -11.46
CA LEU A 171 -23.45 -16.69 -10.67
C LEU A 171 -22.70 -17.70 -11.56
N LYS A 172 -23.26 -18.07 -12.72
CA LYS A 172 -22.60 -18.91 -13.70
C LYS A 172 -21.40 -18.19 -14.33
N ASP A 173 -21.58 -16.95 -14.73
CA ASP A 173 -20.52 -16.12 -15.31
C ASP A 173 -19.37 -15.93 -14.32
N LEU A 174 -19.68 -15.65 -13.04
CA LEU A 174 -18.70 -15.56 -11.97
C LEU A 174 -17.92 -16.87 -11.77
N ARG A 175 -18.60 -18.01 -11.79
CA ARG A 175 -17.95 -19.32 -11.70
C ARG A 175 -17.03 -19.56 -12.89
N ALA A 176 -17.49 -19.32 -14.11
CA ALA A 176 -16.70 -19.50 -15.33
C ALA A 176 -15.43 -18.64 -15.28
N THR A 177 -15.58 -17.35 -14.93
CA THR A 177 -14.48 -16.38 -14.87
C THR A 177 -13.42 -16.78 -13.85
N LEU A 178 -13.84 -17.14 -12.63
CA LEU A 178 -12.92 -17.58 -11.57
C LEU A 178 -12.23 -18.90 -11.92
N THR A 179 -12.91 -19.81 -12.61
CA THR A 179 -12.33 -21.08 -13.06
C THR A 179 -11.30 -20.89 -14.15
N GLU A 180 -11.55 -19.99 -15.12
CA GLU A 180 -10.67 -19.76 -16.27
C GLU A 180 -9.44 -18.89 -15.91
N SER A 181 -9.64 -17.87 -15.09
CA SER A 181 -8.62 -16.83 -14.88
C SER A 181 -8.10 -16.72 -13.45
N SER A 182 -8.67 -17.49 -12.51
CA SER A 182 -8.37 -17.43 -11.07
C SER A 182 -8.62 -16.06 -10.41
N ARG A 183 -9.16 -15.09 -11.14
CA ARG A 183 -9.38 -13.72 -10.66
C ARG A 183 -10.63 -13.13 -11.28
N ALA A 184 -11.49 -12.54 -10.47
CA ALA A 184 -12.68 -11.83 -10.96
C ALA A 184 -12.92 -10.56 -10.15
N VAL A 185 -13.52 -9.56 -10.79
CA VAL A 185 -13.99 -8.35 -10.10
C VAL A 185 -15.48 -8.14 -10.34
N LEU A 186 -16.26 -8.05 -9.26
CA LEU A 186 -17.65 -7.63 -9.31
C LEU A 186 -17.72 -6.11 -9.29
N VAL A 187 -18.19 -5.51 -10.38
CA VAL A 187 -18.31 -4.06 -10.54
C VAL A 187 -19.77 -3.67 -10.74
N GLY A 188 -20.20 -2.57 -10.17
CA GLY A 188 -21.58 -2.12 -10.31
C GLY A 188 -21.95 -1.03 -9.30
N GLU A 189 -23.15 -0.52 -9.42
CA GLU A 189 -23.63 0.59 -8.59
C GLU A 189 -23.71 0.21 -7.09
N PRO A 190 -23.57 1.20 -6.17
CA PRO A 190 -23.81 0.98 -4.76
C PRO A 190 -25.22 0.42 -4.51
N GLY A 191 -25.33 -0.60 -3.65
CA GLY A 191 -26.61 -1.26 -3.37
C GLY A 191 -27.09 -2.25 -4.43
N ALA A 192 -26.39 -2.38 -5.58
CA ALA A 192 -26.74 -3.34 -6.63
C ALA A 192 -26.58 -4.82 -6.22
N GLY A 193 -26.14 -5.12 -4.99
CA GLY A 193 -26.08 -6.49 -4.47
C GLY A 193 -24.79 -7.27 -4.76
N LYS A 194 -23.69 -6.59 -5.10
CA LYS A 194 -22.37 -7.23 -5.37
C LYS A 194 -21.89 -8.11 -4.21
N THR A 195 -21.87 -7.55 -3.00
CA THR A 195 -21.53 -8.27 -1.77
C THR A 195 -22.42 -9.48 -1.54
N GLN A 196 -23.73 -9.38 -1.82
CA GLN A 196 -24.66 -10.51 -1.69
C GLN A 196 -24.42 -11.58 -2.76
N LEU A 197 -24.10 -11.19 -4.00
CA LEU A 197 -23.74 -12.11 -5.07
C LEU A 197 -22.47 -12.91 -4.70
N ALA A 198 -21.45 -12.24 -4.14
CA ALA A 198 -20.23 -12.89 -3.67
C ALA A 198 -20.46 -13.83 -2.48
N ILE A 199 -21.29 -13.43 -1.51
CA ILE A 199 -21.68 -14.31 -0.39
C ILE A 199 -22.40 -15.55 -0.92
N GLU A 200 -23.38 -15.38 -1.81
CA GLU A 200 -24.10 -16.50 -2.43
C GLU A 200 -23.17 -17.43 -3.21
N TYR A 201 -22.24 -16.88 -3.98
CA TYR A 201 -21.24 -17.66 -4.68
C TYR A 201 -20.42 -18.49 -3.69
N ALA A 202 -19.84 -17.86 -2.67
CA ALA A 202 -19.04 -18.54 -1.66
C ALA A 202 -19.85 -19.64 -0.95
N GLN A 203 -21.13 -19.41 -0.66
CA GLN A 203 -22.00 -20.39 0.00
C GLN A 203 -22.32 -21.58 -0.91
N ARG A 204 -22.73 -21.33 -2.15
CA ARG A 204 -23.13 -22.38 -3.10
C ARG A 204 -21.96 -23.25 -3.52
N PHE A 205 -20.79 -22.65 -3.70
CA PHE A 205 -19.57 -23.32 -4.15
C PHE A 205 -18.59 -23.59 -2.99
N ALA A 206 -19.04 -23.53 -1.73
CA ALA A 206 -18.18 -23.75 -0.56
C ALA A 206 -17.41 -25.08 -0.61
N GLY A 207 -18.03 -26.14 -1.15
CA GLY A 207 -17.43 -27.46 -1.30
C GLY A 207 -16.30 -27.55 -2.33
N GLU A 208 -16.14 -26.53 -3.18
CA GLU A 208 -15.05 -26.46 -4.16
C GLU A 208 -13.73 -26.00 -3.53
N TYR A 209 -13.78 -25.39 -2.34
CA TYR A 209 -12.63 -24.79 -1.67
C TYR A 209 -12.29 -25.50 -0.34
N GLU A 210 -11.02 -25.50 0.01
CA GLU A 210 -10.48 -25.90 1.31
C GLU A 210 -10.44 -24.76 2.32
N LEU A 211 -10.43 -23.52 1.82
CA LEU A 211 -10.36 -22.27 2.58
C LEU A 211 -11.16 -21.19 1.84
N VAL A 212 -12.06 -20.49 2.56
CA VAL A 212 -12.68 -19.26 2.06
C VAL A 212 -12.56 -18.17 3.12
N TRP A 213 -11.97 -17.03 2.74
CA TRP A 213 -11.70 -15.94 3.67
C TRP A 213 -12.12 -14.59 3.12
N TRP A 214 -12.94 -13.88 3.89
CA TRP A 214 -13.41 -12.53 3.61
C TRP A 214 -12.53 -11.49 4.25
N ILE A 215 -12.13 -10.50 3.45
CA ILE A 215 -11.20 -9.44 3.79
C ILE A 215 -11.95 -8.12 3.63
N ALA A 216 -12.10 -7.40 4.74
CA ALA A 216 -12.72 -6.08 4.76
C ALA A 216 -11.76 -5.01 4.16
N PRO A 217 -12.30 -3.90 3.62
CA PRO A 217 -11.49 -2.89 2.94
C PRO A 217 -10.57 -2.13 3.90
N GLY A 218 -9.51 -1.52 3.34
CA GLY A 218 -8.74 -0.46 3.99
C GLY A 218 -7.28 -0.79 4.27
N GLY A 219 -6.56 -1.37 3.31
CA GLY A 219 -5.11 -1.56 3.28
C GLY A 219 -4.56 -2.29 4.51
N HIS A 220 -4.33 -1.54 5.58
CA HIS A 220 -3.93 -2.02 6.91
C HIS A 220 -4.93 -3.02 7.51
N ALA A 221 -6.23 -2.76 7.37
CA ALA A 221 -7.26 -3.67 7.88
C ALA A 221 -7.21 -5.02 7.14
N ALA A 222 -6.87 -5.01 5.84
CA ALA A 222 -6.68 -6.21 5.05
C ALA A 222 -5.43 -6.98 5.51
N VAL A 223 -4.29 -6.28 5.72
CA VAL A 223 -3.04 -6.87 6.23
C VAL A 223 -3.26 -7.55 7.58
N ILE A 224 -3.97 -6.93 8.52
CA ILE A 224 -4.29 -7.54 9.83
C ILE A 224 -5.12 -8.82 9.66
N GLN A 225 -6.10 -8.81 8.76
CA GLN A 225 -6.97 -9.97 8.53
C GLN A 225 -6.24 -11.13 7.84
N LEU A 226 -5.27 -10.83 6.98
CA LEU A 226 -4.37 -11.83 6.39
C LEU A 226 -3.39 -12.38 7.42
N ALA A 227 -2.84 -11.54 8.30
CA ALA A 227 -2.01 -12.01 9.41
C ALA A 227 -2.80 -12.94 10.36
N ASP A 228 -4.06 -12.62 10.69
CA ASP A 228 -4.96 -13.52 11.46
C ASP A 228 -5.18 -14.85 10.73
N LEU A 229 -5.33 -14.81 9.40
CA LEU A 229 -5.43 -16.02 8.59
C LEU A 229 -4.14 -16.87 8.68
N ALA A 230 -2.95 -16.24 8.62
CA ALA A 230 -1.66 -16.92 8.76
C ALA A 230 -1.57 -17.70 10.09
N VAL A 231 -1.95 -17.05 11.18
CA VAL A 231 -1.93 -17.64 12.52
C VAL A 231 -2.91 -18.81 12.63
N ARG A 232 -4.13 -18.65 12.09
CA ARG A 232 -5.15 -19.72 12.11
C ARG A 232 -4.81 -20.90 11.23
N LEU A 233 -4.05 -20.67 10.16
CA LEU A 233 -3.49 -21.73 9.33
C LEU A 233 -2.34 -22.48 10.01
N GLY A 234 -1.78 -21.91 11.09
CA GLY A 234 -0.55 -22.40 11.71
C GLY A 234 0.71 -22.05 10.92
N ALA A 235 0.61 -21.13 9.96
CA ALA A 235 1.72 -20.66 9.13
C ALA A 235 2.64 -19.69 9.91
N ALA A 236 2.08 -18.97 10.89
CA ALA A 236 2.81 -18.02 11.71
C ALA A 236 2.40 -18.09 13.18
N GLU A 237 3.30 -17.70 14.08
CA GLU A 237 3.00 -17.56 15.50
C GLU A 237 2.11 -16.34 15.77
N SER A 238 1.41 -16.32 16.91
CA SER A 238 0.54 -15.20 17.28
C SER A 238 1.32 -13.90 17.50
N ASP A 239 2.59 -14.00 17.86
CA ASP A 239 3.46 -12.87 18.15
C ASP A 239 4.39 -12.58 16.94
N GLY A 240 4.73 -11.31 16.74
CA GLY A 240 5.61 -10.89 15.64
C GLY A 240 4.95 -9.97 14.60
N PRO A 241 5.76 -9.37 13.70
CA PRO A 241 5.33 -8.30 12.80
C PRO A 241 4.31 -8.76 11.76
N LEU A 242 3.31 -7.92 11.46
CA LEU A 242 2.20 -8.28 10.55
C LEU A 242 2.68 -8.70 9.16
N MET A 243 3.64 -7.98 8.58
CA MET A 243 4.13 -8.28 7.23
C MET A 243 4.87 -9.62 7.13
N HIS A 244 5.52 -10.08 8.20
CA HIS A 244 6.09 -11.42 8.24
C HIS A 244 4.99 -12.48 8.20
N LYS A 245 3.94 -12.30 9.00
CA LYS A 245 2.78 -13.21 9.00
C LYS A 245 2.09 -13.28 7.63
N VAL A 246 1.96 -12.17 6.93
CA VAL A 246 1.43 -12.16 5.55
C VAL A 246 2.37 -12.87 4.57
N THR A 247 3.69 -12.75 4.75
CA THR A 247 4.67 -13.47 3.93
C THR A 247 4.63 -14.97 4.18
N ASP A 248 4.51 -15.39 5.44
CA ASP A 248 4.34 -16.80 5.82
C ASP A 248 3.02 -17.37 5.30
N LEU A 249 1.95 -16.57 5.34
CA LEU A 249 0.68 -16.92 4.70
C LEU A 249 0.87 -17.18 3.20
N ILE A 250 1.55 -16.29 2.47
CA ILE A 250 1.80 -16.46 1.04
C ILE A 250 2.55 -17.78 0.78
N ALA A 251 3.57 -18.08 1.59
CA ALA A 251 4.33 -19.32 1.48
C ALA A 251 3.44 -20.56 1.74
N GLU A 252 2.55 -20.51 2.72
CA GLU A 252 1.61 -21.59 3.00
C GLU A 252 0.57 -21.75 1.89
N LEU A 253 0.01 -20.65 1.37
CA LEU A 253 -0.98 -20.67 0.30
C LEU A 253 -0.41 -21.25 -1.01
N ARG A 254 0.90 -21.11 -1.28
CA ARG A 254 1.58 -21.80 -2.41
C ARG A 254 1.46 -23.32 -2.37
N THR A 255 1.35 -23.89 -1.18
CA THR A 255 1.25 -25.35 -1.02
C THR A 255 -0.17 -25.88 -1.25
N ARG A 256 -1.14 -24.98 -1.48
CA ARG A 256 -2.56 -25.28 -1.57
C ARG A 256 -3.14 -24.76 -2.89
N ASN A 257 -4.07 -25.50 -3.46
CA ASN A 257 -4.62 -25.22 -4.80
C ASN A 257 -6.14 -24.95 -4.81
N ARG A 258 -6.80 -24.89 -3.66
CA ARG A 258 -8.25 -24.76 -3.55
C ARG A 258 -8.63 -23.75 -2.48
N TRP A 259 -8.24 -22.49 -2.64
CA TRP A 259 -8.63 -21.43 -1.69
C TRP A 259 -9.26 -20.25 -2.43
N LEU A 260 -10.17 -19.55 -1.75
CA LEU A 260 -10.83 -18.35 -2.23
C LEU A 260 -10.64 -17.21 -1.22
N LEU A 261 -10.03 -16.11 -1.66
CA LEU A 261 -9.95 -14.87 -0.90
C LEU A 261 -10.91 -13.84 -1.52
N ILE A 262 -11.75 -13.23 -0.69
CA ILE A 262 -12.75 -12.25 -1.15
C ILE A 262 -12.43 -10.90 -0.52
N PHE A 263 -12.07 -9.91 -1.33
CA PHE A 263 -11.87 -8.54 -0.89
C PHE A 263 -13.14 -7.74 -1.17
N ASP A 264 -13.76 -7.24 -0.10
CA ASP A 264 -15.00 -6.45 -0.20
C ASP A 264 -14.71 -4.96 -0.21
N ASP A 265 -15.46 -4.23 -1.03
CA ASP A 265 -15.47 -2.77 -1.08
C ASP A 265 -14.10 -2.12 -1.36
N VAL A 266 -13.36 -2.67 -2.34
CA VAL A 266 -12.04 -2.17 -2.75
C VAL A 266 -12.17 -0.85 -3.50
N HIS A 267 -11.70 0.24 -2.89
CA HIS A 267 -11.65 1.58 -3.50
C HIS A 267 -10.24 2.17 -3.57
N GLU A 268 -9.24 1.50 -2.95
CA GLU A 268 -7.88 2.02 -2.85
C GLU A 268 -6.88 1.09 -3.55
N GLU A 269 -5.86 1.69 -4.17
CA GLU A 269 -4.76 0.99 -4.85
C GLU A 269 -3.99 -0.02 -3.97
N PRO A 270 -3.77 0.20 -2.66
CA PRO A 270 -3.03 -0.74 -1.82
C PRO A 270 -3.70 -2.11 -1.68
N ASP A 271 -5.03 -2.16 -1.58
CA ASP A 271 -5.78 -3.43 -1.46
C ASP A 271 -5.72 -4.23 -2.77
N ALA A 272 -5.84 -3.54 -3.90
CA ALA A 272 -5.68 -4.14 -5.22
C ALA A 272 -4.24 -4.65 -5.43
N ALA A 273 -3.22 -3.85 -5.07
CA ALA A 273 -1.81 -4.23 -5.16
C ALA A 273 -1.48 -5.43 -4.26
N LEU A 274 -2.08 -5.50 -3.07
CA LEU A 274 -1.96 -6.63 -2.15
C LEU A 274 -2.61 -7.89 -2.71
N ALA A 275 -3.83 -7.79 -3.26
CA ALA A 275 -4.51 -8.90 -3.93
C ALA A 275 -3.69 -9.42 -5.12
N ASP A 276 -3.15 -8.52 -5.94
CA ASP A 276 -2.27 -8.82 -7.07
C ASP A 276 -1.00 -9.54 -6.62
N ARG A 277 -0.37 -9.08 -5.53
CA ARG A 277 0.80 -9.72 -4.93
C ARG A 277 0.47 -11.13 -4.45
N LEU A 278 -0.66 -11.31 -3.76
CA LEU A 278 -1.12 -12.63 -3.31
C LEU A 278 -1.32 -13.57 -4.50
N LEU A 279 -1.93 -13.12 -5.60
CA LEU A 279 -2.15 -13.95 -6.78
C LEU A 279 -0.83 -14.34 -7.46
N ARG A 280 0.08 -13.37 -7.66
CA ARG A 280 1.40 -13.59 -8.27
C ARG A 280 2.25 -14.55 -7.45
N ASP A 281 2.23 -14.38 -6.13
CA ASP A 281 3.11 -15.13 -5.25
C ASP A 281 2.51 -16.45 -4.79
N ALA A 282 1.21 -16.55 -4.52
CA ALA A 282 0.59 -17.74 -3.90
C ALA A 282 0.13 -18.83 -4.89
N GLY A 283 0.13 -18.59 -6.21
CA GLY A 283 -0.15 -19.63 -7.21
C GLY A 283 -1.64 -19.90 -7.46
N THR A 284 -2.04 -21.18 -7.51
CA THR A 284 -3.29 -21.69 -8.12
C THR A 284 -4.58 -21.47 -7.30
N GLY A 285 -4.65 -20.45 -6.46
CA GLY A 285 -5.87 -20.10 -5.75
C GLY A 285 -6.67 -19.00 -6.46
N GLN A 286 -7.86 -18.72 -5.94
CA GLN A 286 -8.78 -17.77 -6.56
C GLN A 286 -8.98 -16.53 -5.71
N ILE A 287 -9.08 -15.38 -6.36
CA ILE A 287 -9.36 -14.10 -5.71
C ILE A 287 -10.57 -13.43 -6.35
N LEU A 288 -11.51 -12.99 -5.50
CA LEU A 288 -12.67 -12.22 -5.88
C LEU A 288 -12.57 -10.81 -5.30
N LEU A 289 -12.56 -9.80 -6.15
CA LEU A 289 -12.66 -8.40 -5.75
C LEU A 289 -14.11 -7.92 -5.89
N ILE A 290 -14.55 -7.08 -4.96
CA ILE A 290 -15.83 -6.36 -5.03
C ILE A 290 -15.51 -4.88 -5.01
N SER A 291 -15.88 -4.14 -6.05
CA SER A 291 -15.63 -2.70 -6.14
C SER A 291 -16.81 -1.95 -6.75
N SER A 292 -17.00 -0.69 -6.37
CA SER A 292 -17.87 0.22 -7.12
C SER A 292 -17.16 0.93 -8.27
N GLU A 293 -15.84 0.84 -8.36
CA GLU A 293 -15.04 1.55 -9.34
C GLU A 293 -14.74 0.68 -10.56
N ARG A 294 -14.96 1.22 -11.75
CA ARG A 294 -14.68 0.54 -13.01
C ARG A 294 -13.19 0.53 -13.38
N GLN A 295 -12.34 1.32 -12.72
CA GLN A 295 -10.92 1.41 -13.05
C GLN A 295 -10.17 0.07 -12.90
N TRP A 296 -10.62 -0.77 -11.97
CA TRP A 296 -10.06 -2.10 -11.73
C TRP A 296 -10.36 -3.11 -12.86
N ALA A 297 -11.34 -2.81 -13.72
CA ALA A 297 -11.74 -3.64 -14.85
C ALA A 297 -10.67 -3.76 -15.94
N ALA A 298 -9.65 -2.87 -15.94
CA ALA A 298 -8.55 -2.94 -16.91
C ALA A 298 -7.57 -4.09 -16.61
N SER A 299 -7.38 -4.43 -15.33
CA SER A 299 -6.39 -5.43 -14.88
C SER A 299 -7.03 -6.74 -14.39
N TRP A 300 -8.33 -6.70 -14.09
CA TRP A 300 -9.14 -7.83 -13.59
C TRP A 300 -10.34 -8.07 -14.50
N GLN A 301 -10.78 -9.33 -14.65
CA GLN A 301 -11.95 -9.67 -15.48
C GLN A 301 -13.25 -9.13 -14.84
N PRO A 302 -13.90 -8.12 -15.44
CA PRO A 302 -15.04 -7.46 -14.82
C PRO A 302 -16.35 -8.18 -15.08
N ILE A 303 -17.15 -8.33 -14.02
CA ILE A 303 -18.52 -8.81 -14.11
C ILE A 303 -19.43 -7.68 -13.67
N GLU A 304 -20.19 -7.14 -14.63
CA GLU A 304 -21.11 -6.04 -14.36
C GLU A 304 -22.36 -6.53 -13.62
N VAL A 305 -22.51 -6.04 -12.39
CA VAL A 305 -23.65 -6.29 -11.54
C VAL A 305 -24.64 -5.12 -11.67
N GLY A 306 -25.60 -5.29 -12.58
CA GLY A 306 -26.65 -4.33 -12.84
C GLY A 306 -27.77 -4.29 -11.80
N PRO A 307 -28.77 -3.41 -11.99
CA PRO A 307 -30.04 -3.46 -11.26
C PRO A 307 -30.78 -4.79 -11.52
N LEU A 308 -31.75 -5.12 -10.66
CA LEU A 308 -32.66 -6.25 -10.87
C LEU A 308 -33.54 -6.04 -12.09
N SER A 309 -34.10 -7.11 -12.64
CA SER A 309 -35.25 -6.97 -13.54
C SER A 309 -36.48 -6.57 -12.74
N SER A 310 -37.47 -5.92 -13.37
CA SER A 310 -38.72 -5.57 -12.68
C SER A 310 -39.44 -6.81 -12.12
N GLU A 311 -39.31 -7.97 -12.76
CA GLU A 311 -39.85 -9.24 -12.24
C GLU A 311 -39.12 -9.71 -10.98
N GLU A 312 -37.79 -9.62 -10.95
CA GLU A 312 -36.96 -9.93 -9.79
C GLU A 312 -37.23 -8.95 -8.63
N SER A 313 -37.36 -7.64 -8.91
CA SER A 313 -37.73 -6.61 -7.95
C SER A 313 -39.08 -6.89 -7.30
N MET A 314 -40.11 -7.23 -8.10
CA MET A 314 -41.43 -7.59 -7.59
C MET A 314 -41.43 -8.90 -6.80
N ALA A 315 -40.62 -9.88 -7.20
CA ALA A 315 -40.47 -11.14 -6.47
C ALA A 315 -39.79 -10.91 -5.11
N LEU A 316 -38.69 -10.15 -5.09
CA LEU A 316 -37.99 -9.78 -3.86
C LEU A 316 -38.88 -8.97 -2.91
N LEU A 317 -39.63 -7.98 -3.43
CA LEU A 317 -40.52 -7.16 -2.62
C LEU A 317 -41.68 -7.97 -2.02
N ARG A 318 -42.32 -8.84 -2.80
CA ARG A 318 -43.42 -9.69 -2.30
C ARG A 318 -42.94 -10.70 -1.27
N ASP A 319 -41.72 -11.20 -1.42
CA ASP A 319 -41.12 -12.08 -0.42
C ASP A 319 -40.85 -11.28 0.87
N LEU A 320 -40.16 -10.14 0.79
CA LEU A 320 -39.80 -9.29 1.94
C LEU A 320 -41.02 -8.61 2.62
N ALA A 321 -42.07 -8.28 1.88
CA ALA A 321 -43.31 -7.67 2.38
C ALA A 321 -44.54 -8.41 1.83
N PRO A 322 -44.92 -9.56 2.44
CA PRO A 322 -46.03 -10.40 1.95
C PRO A 322 -47.39 -9.70 1.89
N THR A 323 -47.54 -8.58 2.59
CA THR A 323 -48.78 -7.78 2.67
C THR A 323 -48.97 -6.82 1.49
N VAL A 324 -47.97 -6.66 0.61
CA VAL A 324 -48.05 -5.75 -0.54
C VAL A 324 -48.94 -6.31 -1.65
N SER A 325 -49.79 -5.46 -2.24
CA SER A 325 -50.59 -5.86 -3.41
C SER A 325 -49.74 -5.96 -4.67
N ALA A 326 -50.17 -6.75 -5.66
CA ALA A 326 -49.49 -6.86 -6.95
C ALA A 326 -49.42 -5.52 -7.71
N GLU A 327 -50.45 -4.67 -7.55
CA GLU A 327 -50.48 -3.30 -8.07
C GLU A 327 -49.41 -2.42 -7.39
N GLY A 328 -49.32 -2.50 -6.05
CA GLY A 328 -48.35 -1.76 -5.27
C GLY A 328 -46.91 -2.19 -5.57
N ALA A 329 -46.67 -3.49 -5.72
CA ALA A 329 -45.35 -4.02 -6.07
C ALA A 329 -44.90 -3.54 -7.47
N ARG A 330 -45.82 -3.49 -8.45
CA ARG A 330 -45.54 -2.92 -9.77
C ARG A 330 -45.18 -1.44 -9.71
N SER A 331 -45.90 -0.65 -8.91
CA SER A 331 -45.62 0.78 -8.74
C SER A 331 -44.25 1.04 -8.09
N VAL A 332 -43.82 0.19 -7.15
CA VAL A 332 -42.49 0.29 -6.51
C VAL A 332 -41.38 -0.12 -7.47
N ALA A 333 -41.56 -1.22 -8.22
CA ALA A 333 -40.58 -1.68 -9.21
C ALA A 333 -40.34 -0.64 -10.32
N ALA A 334 -41.37 0.11 -10.72
CA ALA A 334 -41.22 1.22 -11.67
C ALA A 334 -40.35 2.40 -11.16
N GLY A 335 -40.12 2.49 -9.84
CA GLY A 335 -39.39 3.57 -9.19
C GLY A 335 -37.90 3.29 -8.91
N GLY A 336 -37.42 2.07 -9.12
CA GLY A 336 -36.02 1.70 -8.96
C GLY A 336 -35.79 0.22 -8.68
N ASP A 337 -34.95 -0.42 -9.49
CA ASP A 337 -34.66 -1.85 -9.45
C ASP A 337 -33.39 -2.20 -8.64
N ILE A 338 -32.96 -1.35 -7.70
CA ILE A 338 -31.83 -1.68 -6.82
C ILE A 338 -32.31 -2.60 -5.69
N PRO A 339 -31.68 -3.77 -5.45
CA PRO A 339 -32.04 -4.69 -4.37
C PRO A 339 -32.12 -4.04 -2.98
N LEU A 340 -31.14 -3.19 -2.64
CA LEU A 340 -31.11 -2.48 -1.36
C LEU A 340 -32.29 -1.50 -1.22
N ALA A 341 -32.65 -0.78 -2.29
CA ALA A 341 -33.81 0.12 -2.27
C ALA A 341 -35.11 -0.67 -2.06
N VAL A 342 -35.27 -1.79 -2.77
CA VAL A 342 -36.41 -2.71 -2.59
C VAL A 342 -36.50 -3.21 -1.14
N GLY A 343 -35.36 -3.54 -0.52
CA GLY A 343 -35.29 -3.94 0.88
C GLY A 343 -35.75 -2.85 1.85
N VAL A 344 -35.32 -1.61 1.64
CA VAL A 344 -35.75 -0.47 2.48
C VAL A 344 -37.25 -0.20 2.30
N VAL A 345 -37.77 -0.24 1.07
CA VAL A 345 -39.22 -0.09 0.82
C VAL A 345 -40.03 -1.18 1.51
N ALA A 346 -39.59 -2.44 1.43
CA ALA A 346 -40.24 -3.54 2.12
C ALA A 346 -40.26 -3.30 3.64
N GLY A 347 -39.15 -2.80 4.20
CA GLY A 347 -39.06 -2.44 5.61
C GLY A 347 -40.02 -1.32 6.03
N VAL A 348 -40.16 -0.28 5.21
CA VAL A 348 -41.14 0.82 5.40
C VAL A 348 -42.58 0.29 5.38
N ILE A 349 -42.93 -0.54 4.40
CA ILE A 349 -44.27 -1.16 4.29
C ILE A 349 -44.57 -2.03 5.52
N ASN A 350 -43.62 -2.87 5.93
CA ASN A 350 -43.76 -3.72 7.11
C ASN A 350 -43.88 -2.94 8.43
N SER A 351 -43.42 -1.68 8.44
CA SER A 351 -43.52 -0.76 9.58
C SER A 351 -44.81 0.10 9.57
N GLY A 352 -45.73 -0.18 8.65
CA GLY A 352 -47.02 0.49 8.51
C GLY A 352 -47.01 1.69 7.55
N GLY A 353 -45.95 1.87 6.76
CA GLY A 353 -45.87 2.89 5.70
C GLY A 353 -46.77 2.58 4.51
N SER A 354 -47.20 3.62 3.77
CA SER A 354 -48.07 3.47 2.61
C SER A 354 -47.29 3.49 1.29
N VAL A 355 -47.54 2.50 0.42
CA VAL A 355 -46.97 2.45 -0.95
C VAL A 355 -47.31 3.73 -1.73
N ALA A 356 -48.51 4.29 -1.53
CA ALA A 356 -48.93 5.51 -2.22
C ALA A 356 -48.20 6.77 -1.72
N ALA A 357 -47.64 6.78 -0.51
CA ALA A 357 -46.79 7.86 -0.02
C ALA A 357 -45.39 7.78 -0.64
N TYR A 358 -44.85 6.55 -0.75
CA TYR A 358 -43.58 6.29 -1.43
C TYR A 358 -43.63 6.69 -2.92
N SER A 359 -44.65 6.25 -3.66
CA SER A 359 -44.79 6.57 -5.09
C SER A 359 -44.96 8.07 -5.37
N ARG A 360 -45.55 8.85 -4.44
CA ARG A 360 -45.69 10.31 -4.55
C ARG A 360 -44.40 11.08 -4.23
N ALA A 361 -43.51 10.48 -3.44
CA ALA A 361 -42.24 11.09 -3.05
C ALA A 361 -41.12 10.86 -4.07
N LEU A 362 -41.33 9.97 -5.05
CA LEU A 362 -40.46 9.82 -6.21
C LEU A 362 -40.68 11.00 -7.16
N PRO A 363 -39.61 11.70 -7.60
CA PRO A 363 -39.75 12.84 -8.50
C PRO A 363 -40.42 12.43 -9.82
N THR A 364 -41.43 13.19 -10.23
CA THR A 364 -42.22 12.94 -11.46
C THR A 364 -41.58 13.51 -12.73
N ASP A 365 -40.53 14.33 -12.61
CA ASP A 365 -39.87 14.99 -13.75
C ASP A 365 -38.36 14.70 -13.80
N GLY A 366 -37.93 14.03 -14.88
CA GLY A 366 -36.52 13.79 -15.23
C GLY A 366 -36.27 12.38 -15.77
N PRO A 367 -35.25 12.16 -16.64
CA PRO A 367 -34.96 10.84 -17.16
C PRO A 367 -34.72 9.87 -16.00
N VAL A 368 -35.44 8.76 -15.99
CA VAL A 368 -35.44 7.66 -15.00
C VAL A 368 -34.08 6.92 -14.94
N ALA A 369 -32.96 7.59 -15.18
CA ALA A 369 -31.74 6.95 -15.68
C ALA A 369 -30.58 6.88 -14.68
N ARG A 370 -30.76 7.13 -13.37
CA ARG A 370 -29.66 6.97 -12.40
C ARG A 370 -30.07 6.22 -11.13
N PRO A 371 -29.67 4.94 -10.98
CA PRO A 371 -29.99 4.09 -9.83
C PRO A 371 -29.65 4.73 -8.46
N ARG A 372 -28.55 5.48 -8.35
CA ARG A 372 -28.13 6.15 -7.09
C ARG A 372 -29.16 7.13 -6.52
N HIS A 373 -29.86 7.89 -7.37
CA HIS A 373 -30.85 8.87 -6.90
C HIS A 373 -32.12 8.21 -6.35
N SER A 374 -32.51 7.06 -6.91
CA SER A 374 -33.63 6.28 -6.40
C SER A 374 -33.33 5.77 -4.97
N LEU A 375 -32.18 5.13 -4.77
CA LEU A 375 -31.75 4.65 -3.45
C LEU A 375 -31.62 5.78 -2.42
N ALA A 376 -31.03 6.92 -2.80
CA ALA A 376 -30.89 8.09 -1.94
C ALA A 376 -32.24 8.58 -1.40
N ASN A 377 -33.25 8.66 -2.28
CA ASN A 377 -34.61 9.06 -1.91
C ASN A 377 -35.30 8.04 -1.01
N THR A 378 -35.16 6.76 -1.29
CA THR A 378 -35.73 5.68 -0.45
C THR A 378 -35.17 5.71 0.96
N VAL A 379 -33.85 5.85 1.10
CA VAL A 379 -33.18 5.95 2.40
C VAL A 379 -33.65 7.20 3.15
N ARG A 380 -33.75 8.35 2.47
CA ARG A 380 -34.28 9.59 3.07
C ARG A 380 -35.69 9.43 3.62
N ILE A 381 -36.59 8.80 2.87
CA ILE A 381 -37.97 8.54 3.31
C ILE A 381 -37.97 7.66 4.57
N GLY A 382 -37.18 6.58 4.57
CA GLY A 382 -37.03 5.70 5.73
C GLY A 382 -36.49 6.42 6.97
N LEU A 383 -35.54 7.36 6.79
CA LEU A 383 -35.00 8.17 7.89
C LEU A 383 -36.00 9.21 8.41
N SER A 384 -36.77 9.86 7.52
CA SER A 384 -37.80 10.81 7.95
C SER A 384 -38.85 10.11 8.81
N GLU A 385 -39.33 8.92 8.40
CA GLU A 385 -40.24 8.12 9.24
C GLU A 385 -39.60 7.66 10.56
N LEU A 386 -38.29 7.36 10.56
CA LEU A 386 -37.56 7.03 11.78
C LEU A 386 -37.42 8.22 12.74
N SER A 387 -37.17 9.42 12.23
CA SER A 387 -36.95 10.62 13.05
C SER A 387 -38.15 10.93 13.94
N GLU A 388 -39.37 10.69 13.46
CA GLU A 388 -40.61 10.91 14.22
C GLU A 388 -40.85 9.85 15.30
N ARG A 389 -40.37 8.61 15.09
CA ARG A 389 -40.75 7.44 15.91
C ARG A 389 -39.63 6.91 16.80
N ASN A 390 -38.37 7.06 16.40
CA ASN A 390 -37.21 6.53 17.11
C ASN A 390 -35.96 7.41 16.86
N PRO A 391 -35.80 8.52 17.60
CA PRO A 391 -34.65 9.41 17.46
C PRO A 391 -33.31 8.71 17.76
N ARG A 392 -33.30 7.66 18.60
CA ARG A 392 -32.09 6.87 18.91
C ARG A 392 -31.57 6.12 17.69
N ALA A 393 -32.47 5.63 16.84
CA ALA A 393 -32.11 4.94 15.61
C ALA A 393 -31.40 5.88 14.63
N VAL A 394 -31.93 7.10 14.47
CA VAL A 394 -31.33 8.14 13.62
C VAL A 394 -29.96 8.55 14.16
N ALA A 395 -29.86 8.85 15.45
CA ALA A 395 -28.58 9.23 16.06
C ALA A 395 -27.50 8.14 15.88
N LEU A 396 -27.86 6.85 16.05
CA LEU A 396 -26.94 5.74 15.85
C LEU A 396 -26.52 5.58 14.37
N LEU A 397 -27.47 5.66 13.43
CA LEU A 397 -27.17 5.55 11.99
C LEU A 397 -26.31 6.72 11.50
N SER A 398 -26.63 7.95 11.92
CA SER A 398 -25.85 9.14 11.59
C SER A 398 -24.44 9.05 12.15
N ALA A 399 -24.26 8.66 13.42
CA ALA A 399 -22.93 8.43 13.99
C ALA A 399 -22.15 7.34 13.22
N CYS A 400 -22.79 6.21 12.92
CA CYS A 400 -22.16 5.13 12.17
C CYS A 400 -21.82 5.51 10.73
N SER A 401 -22.45 6.54 10.14
CA SER A 401 -22.13 7.02 8.78
C SER A 401 -20.73 7.64 8.68
N LEU A 402 -20.16 8.10 9.80
CA LEU A 402 -18.81 8.68 9.90
C LEU A 402 -17.75 7.67 10.38
N LEU A 403 -18.15 6.43 10.67
CA LEU A 403 -17.26 5.34 11.08
C LEU A 403 -16.99 4.39 9.90
N ALA A 404 -15.99 3.51 10.05
CA ALA A 404 -15.66 2.49 9.06
C ALA A 404 -16.87 1.56 8.73
N PRO A 405 -17.00 1.03 7.50
CA PRO A 405 -18.10 0.16 7.05
C PRO A 405 -18.03 -1.29 7.59
N VAL A 406 -17.59 -1.46 8.83
CA VAL A 406 -17.43 -2.75 9.52
C VAL A 406 -18.36 -2.82 10.75
N PRO A 407 -18.62 -4.01 11.32
CA PRO A 407 -19.49 -4.12 12.49
C PRO A 407 -18.95 -3.37 13.71
N PHE A 408 -19.74 -2.44 14.24
CA PHE A 408 -19.46 -1.76 15.50
C PHE A 408 -20.14 -2.49 16.67
N ARG A 409 -19.41 -2.73 17.78
CA ARG A 409 -19.92 -3.46 18.95
C ARG A 409 -20.36 -2.50 20.06
N LEU A 410 -21.67 -2.31 20.20
CA LEU A 410 -22.24 -1.42 21.23
C LEU A 410 -22.05 -1.92 22.66
N ARG A 411 -21.86 -3.24 22.85
CA ARG A 411 -21.58 -3.80 24.18
C ARG A 411 -20.20 -3.42 24.73
N ASP A 412 -19.28 -3.04 23.84
CA ASP A 412 -17.92 -2.67 24.21
C ASP A 412 -17.86 -1.20 24.70
N CYS A 413 -18.96 -0.43 24.52
CA CYS A 413 -19.15 0.92 25.07
C CYS A 413 -19.45 0.85 26.57
N VAL A 414 -18.41 0.97 27.41
CA VAL A 414 -18.51 0.79 28.87
C VAL A 414 -18.53 2.12 29.63
N ARG A 415 -17.94 3.18 29.06
CA ARG A 415 -17.85 4.50 29.72
C ARG A 415 -18.46 5.59 28.84
N ILE A 416 -19.65 6.06 29.16
CA ILE A 416 -20.34 7.09 28.37
C ILE A 416 -19.82 8.49 28.76
N PRO A 417 -19.30 9.29 27.83
CA PRO A 417 -18.93 10.69 28.10
C PRO A 417 -20.15 11.56 28.41
N ASP A 418 -19.99 12.55 29.30
CA ASP A 418 -21.07 13.45 29.73
C ASP A 418 -21.65 14.30 28.59
N TRP A 419 -20.88 14.51 27.52
CA TRP A 419 -21.29 15.28 26.34
C TRP A 419 -21.94 14.43 25.23
N THR A 420 -22.17 13.14 25.49
CA THR A 420 -22.82 12.24 24.52
C THR A 420 -24.23 12.75 24.19
N PRO A 421 -24.64 12.78 22.91
CA PRO A 421 -26.01 13.15 22.56
C PRO A 421 -27.07 12.29 23.29
N GLU A 422 -28.10 12.93 23.84
CA GLU A 422 -29.14 12.29 24.67
C GLU A 422 -29.73 10.99 24.06
N PRO A 423 -30.09 10.92 22.75
CA PRO A 423 -30.62 9.69 22.17
C PRO A 423 -29.63 8.52 22.20
N LEU A 424 -28.32 8.80 22.19
CA LEU A 424 -27.27 7.77 22.32
C LEU A 424 -27.03 7.40 23.78
N VAL A 425 -27.15 8.32 24.72
CA VAL A 425 -27.10 8.01 26.17
C VAL A 425 -28.16 6.97 26.50
N GLU A 426 -29.43 7.22 26.14
CA GLU A 426 -30.52 6.26 26.37
C GLU A 426 -30.24 4.89 25.75
N LEU A 427 -29.67 4.87 24.54
CA LEU A 427 -29.35 3.63 23.81
C LEU A 427 -28.19 2.84 24.44
N LEU A 428 -27.20 3.54 24.99
CA LEU A 428 -26.03 2.93 25.61
C LEU A 428 -26.31 2.47 27.04
N GLU A 429 -27.17 3.16 27.79
CA GLU A 429 -27.52 2.80 29.18
C GLU A 429 -28.59 1.70 29.27
N ASP A 430 -29.67 1.78 28.48
CA ASP A 430 -30.78 0.84 28.56
C ASP A 430 -30.69 -0.28 27.51
N GLY A 431 -30.41 -1.50 27.97
CA GLY A 431 -30.37 -2.70 27.12
C GLY A 431 -31.69 -3.00 26.40
N ARG A 432 -32.85 -2.62 26.97
CA ARG A 432 -34.15 -2.78 26.31
C ARG A 432 -34.32 -1.77 25.19
N ALA A 433 -34.03 -0.49 25.45
CA ALA A 433 -33.98 0.56 24.43
C ALA A 433 -33.05 0.18 23.28
N ARG A 434 -31.85 -0.33 23.59
CA ARG A 434 -30.87 -0.81 22.61
C ARG A 434 -31.45 -1.90 21.71
N THR A 435 -32.03 -2.94 22.30
CA THR A 435 -32.61 -4.07 21.56
C THR A 435 -33.77 -3.62 20.66
N ALA A 436 -34.64 -2.75 21.18
CA ALA A 436 -35.75 -2.18 20.41
C ALA A 436 -35.27 -1.32 19.23
N THR A 437 -34.23 -0.51 19.43
CA THR A 437 -33.63 0.32 18.37
C THR A 437 -32.96 -0.53 17.30
N LEU A 438 -32.13 -1.52 17.68
CA LEU A 438 -31.47 -2.44 16.74
C LEU A 438 -32.49 -3.26 15.94
N SER A 439 -33.59 -3.70 16.58
CA SER A 439 -34.69 -4.38 15.89
C SER A 439 -35.39 -3.47 14.88
N THR A 440 -35.58 -2.20 15.22
CA THR A 440 -36.19 -1.21 14.32
C THR A 440 -35.30 -0.92 13.11
N ILE A 441 -34.00 -0.71 13.32
CA ILE A 441 -33.04 -0.51 12.24
C ILE A 441 -33.00 -1.74 11.31
N ASN A 442 -32.96 -2.94 11.89
CA ASN A 442 -32.91 -4.18 11.12
C ASN A 442 -34.19 -4.40 10.29
N ARG A 443 -35.37 -4.09 10.84
CA ARG A 443 -36.65 -4.17 10.11
C ARG A 443 -36.71 -3.25 8.90
N LEU A 444 -36.05 -2.09 8.95
CA LEU A 444 -35.98 -1.14 7.84
C LEU A 444 -34.94 -1.51 6.78
N GLY A 445 -34.13 -2.55 6.99
CA GLY A 445 -33.12 -2.99 6.04
C GLY A 445 -31.94 -2.01 5.86
N LEU A 446 -31.78 -1.02 6.75
CA LEU A 446 -30.72 -0.01 6.67
C LEU A 446 -29.38 -0.51 7.23
N ALA A 447 -29.42 -1.45 8.17
CA ALA A 447 -28.23 -2.07 8.75
C ALA A 447 -28.55 -3.51 9.19
N SER A 448 -27.54 -4.38 9.16
CA SER A 448 -27.63 -5.70 9.77
C SER A 448 -27.27 -5.61 11.26
N THR A 449 -28.07 -6.21 12.13
CA THR A 449 -27.82 -6.24 13.58
C THR A 449 -27.79 -7.66 14.13
N ALA A 450 -26.79 -7.97 14.96
CA ALA A 450 -26.63 -9.28 15.63
C ALA A 450 -25.86 -9.09 16.93
N ASP A 451 -26.26 -9.70 18.05
CA ASP A 451 -25.51 -9.71 19.33
C ASP A 451 -24.98 -8.33 19.80
N SER A 452 -25.81 -7.29 19.77
CA SER A 452 -25.42 -5.89 20.07
C SER A 452 -24.35 -5.31 19.14
N THR A 453 -24.20 -5.88 17.95
CA THR A 453 -23.40 -5.32 16.87
C THR A 453 -24.30 -4.67 15.83
N VAL A 454 -23.82 -3.57 15.27
CA VAL A 454 -24.48 -2.86 14.18
C VAL A 454 -23.50 -2.75 13.02
N ARG A 455 -23.91 -3.20 11.84
CA ARG A 455 -23.18 -2.97 10.60
C ARG A 455 -24.11 -2.25 9.63
N VAL A 456 -23.89 -0.95 9.47
CA VAL A 456 -24.54 -0.16 8.42
C VAL A 456 -23.89 -0.51 7.10
N HIS A 457 -24.68 -0.73 6.06
CA HIS A 457 -24.13 -1.05 4.74
C HIS A 457 -23.34 0.14 4.19
N ALA A 458 -22.19 -0.09 3.56
CA ALA A 458 -21.31 0.97 3.04
C ALA A 458 -22.05 1.96 2.10
N ALA A 459 -22.91 1.45 1.23
CA ALA A 459 -23.76 2.27 0.36
C ALA A 459 -24.72 3.17 1.15
N VAL A 460 -25.29 2.67 2.25
CA VAL A 460 -26.15 3.46 3.15
C VAL A 460 -25.33 4.49 3.91
N GLN A 461 -24.15 4.12 4.43
CA GLN A 461 -23.25 5.07 5.12
C GLN A 461 -22.83 6.22 4.20
N SER A 462 -22.40 5.91 2.96
CA SER A 462 -22.02 6.93 1.97
C SER A 462 -23.19 7.88 1.67
N LEU A 463 -24.38 7.32 1.40
CA LEU A 463 -25.57 8.13 1.12
C LEU A 463 -25.98 8.99 2.31
N LEU A 464 -25.91 8.46 3.54
CA LEU A 464 -26.16 9.22 4.75
C LEU A 464 -25.17 10.38 4.86
N ARG A 465 -23.88 10.09 4.71
CA ARG A 465 -22.80 11.08 4.82
C ARG A 465 -22.95 12.23 3.83
N ASP A 466 -23.35 11.93 2.59
CA ASP A 466 -23.55 12.93 1.53
C ASP A 466 -24.81 13.79 1.74
N GLN A 467 -25.76 13.31 2.54
CA GLN A 467 -27.03 14.01 2.82
C GLN A 467 -27.02 14.84 4.10
N LEU A 468 -26.04 14.64 4.99
CA LEU A 468 -25.95 15.38 6.25
C LEU A 468 -25.72 16.86 5.98
N THR A 469 -26.61 17.71 6.50
CA THR A 469 -26.34 19.14 6.60
C THR A 469 -25.16 19.41 7.56
N PRO A 470 -24.51 20.58 7.51
CA PRO A 470 -23.41 20.89 8.43
C PRO A 470 -23.78 20.74 9.91
N ALA A 471 -25.01 21.08 10.29
CA ALA A 471 -25.50 20.91 11.66
C ALA A 471 -25.68 19.43 12.02
N GLU A 472 -26.34 18.64 11.16
CA GLU A 472 -26.52 17.20 11.39
C GLU A 472 -25.18 16.46 11.37
N ARG A 473 -24.20 16.91 10.56
CA ARG A 473 -22.85 16.37 10.56
C ARG A 473 -22.14 16.63 11.88
N ALA A 474 -22.30 17.80 12.48
CA ALA A 474 -21.75 18.10 13.80
C ALA A 474 -22.33 17.18 14.88
N ASP A 475 -23.64 16.94 14.87
CA ASP A 475 -24.31 16.02 15.80
C ASP A 475 -23.88 14.56 15.56
N ALA A 476 -23.78 14.14 14.30
CA ALA A 476 -23.28 12.82 13.92
C ALA A 476 -21.82 12.63 14.36
N ALA A 477 -20.99 13.65 14.21
CA ALA A 477 -19.59 13.66 14.62
C ALA A 477 -19.44 13.54 16.14
N LEU A 478 -20.27 14.25 16.92
CA LEU A 478 -20.35 14.08 18.37
C LEU A 478 -20.77 12.66 18.74
N GLY A 479 -21.79 12.10 18.08
CA GLY A 479 -22.22 10.73 18.31
C GLY A 479 -21.14 9.69 17.98
N ALA A 480 -20.43 9.85 16.85
CA ALA A 480 -19.36 8.98 16.41
C ALA A 480 -18.20 8.98 17.42
N GLN A 481 -17.75 10.17 17.84
CA GLN A 481 -16.71 10.31 18.86
C GLN A 481 -17.15 9.69 20.20
N ALA A 482 -18.39 9.91 20.63
CA ALA A 482 -18.91 9.34 21.87
C ALA A 482 -18.86 7.80 21.86
N LEU A 483 -19.23 7.18 20.73
CA LEU A 483 -19.13 5.72 20.57
C LEU A 483 -17.68 5.22 20.68
N LEU A 484 -16.73 5.89 20.02
CA LEU A 484 -15.31 5.53 20.04
C LEU A 484 -14.70 5.67 21.44
N VAL A 485 -14.92 6.83 22.09
CA VAL A 485 -14.44 7.10 23.45
C VAL A 485 -15.04 6.10 24.44
N SER A 486 -16.32 5.76 24.27
CA SER A 486 -16.99 4.78 25.13
C SER A 486 -16.42 3.38 25.01
N ALA A 487 -15.96 3.00 23.81
CA ALA A 487 -15.40 1.69 23.52
C ALA A 487 -13.90 1.56 23.85
N LEU A 488 -13.20 2.68 24.01
CA LEU A 488 -11.74 2.73 24.22
C LEU A 488 -11.24 1.88 25.42
N PRO A 489 -11.90 1.86 26.60
CA PRO A 489 -11.45 1.03 27.72
C PRO A 489 -11.43 -0.48 27.40
N SER A 490 -12.33 -0.94 26.54
CA SER A 490 -12.44 -2.34 26.11
C SER A 490 -11.29 -2.74 25.17
N LEU A 491 -10.67 -1.79 24.49
CA LEU A 491 -9.48 -2.00 23.66
C LEU A 491 -8.22 -2.20 24.52
N ARG A 492 -8.10 -1.48 25.65
CA ARG A 492 -6.96 -1.64 26.58
C ARG A 492 -6.98 -2.96 27.35
N THR A 493 -8.12 -3.63 27.43
CA THR A 493 -8.33 -4.82 28.29
C THR A 493 -8.40 -6.14 27.52
N SER A 494 -8.65 -6.13 26.20
CA SER A 494 -8.86 -7.34 25.42
C SER A 494 -8.32 -7.22 23.98
N PRO A 495 -7.33 -8.04 23.58
CA PRO A 495 -6.81 -8.07 22.21
C PRO A 495 -7.87 -8.40 21.14
N LYS A 496 -8.94 -9.13 21.53
CA LYS A 496 -10.05 -9.47 20.64
C LYS A 496 -10.92 -8.27 20.26
N THR A 497 -10.87 -7.20 21.04
CA THR A 497 -11.62 -5.96 20.81
C THR A 497 -10.92 -5.08 19.79
N THR A 498 -9.58 -5.14 19.74
CA THR A 498 -8.74 -4.39 18.80
C THR A 498 -9.18 -4.57 17.35
N GLY A 499 -9.49 -5.81 16.94
CA GLY A 499 -9.91 -6.10 15.57
C GLY A 499 -11.26 -5.48 15.15
N PHE A 500 -12.12 -5.09 16.09
CA PHE A 500 -13.40 -4.44 15.79
C PHE A 500 -13.31 -2.92 15.88
N LEU A 501 -12.59 -2.39 16.88
CA LEU A 501 -12.55 -0.94 17.12
C LEU A 501 -11.49 -0.22 16.27
N LEU A 502 -10.35 -0.86 16.02
CA LEU A 502 -9.22 -0.23 15.32
C LEU A 502 -9.58 0.35 13.95
N PRO A 503 -10.35 -0.33 13.06
CA PRO A 503 -10.75 0.26 11.79
C PRO A 503 -11.50 1.58 11.97
N HIS A 504 -12.38 1.67 12.96
CA HIS A 504 -13.14 2.89 13.21
C HIS A 504 -12.26 4.06 13.70
N LEU A 505 -11.23 3.77 14.51
CA LEU A 505 -10.26 4.79 14.99
C LEU A 505 -9.37 5.32 13.85
N LEU A 506 -9.05 4.47 12.88
CA LEU A 506 -8.23 4.83 11.73
C LEU A 506 -9.02 5.60 10.66
N THR A 507 -10.31 5.29 10.47
CA THR A 507 -11.12 5.88 9.39
C THR A 507 -11.81 7.20 9.74
N ILE A 508 -12.12 7.48 11.02
CA ILE A 508 -12.84 8.71 11.38
C ILE A 508 -12.06 9.95 10.91
N ALA A 509 -12.73 10.87 10.22
CA ALA A 509 -12.02 11.98 9.59
C ALA A 509 -11.56 13.00 10.65
N PRO A 510 -10.34 13.58 10.54
CA PRO A 510 -9.82 14.52 11.53
C PRO A 510 -10.73 15.73 11.78
N GLN A 511 -11.44 16.22 10.75
CA GLN A 511 -12.40 17.32 10.87
C GLN A 511 -13.67 16.97 11.67
N ASP A 512 -14.00 15.68 11.77
CA ASP A 512 -15.14 15.20 12.56
C ASP A 512 -14.73 14.93 14.03
N LEU A 513 -13.46 15.14 14.40
CA LEU A 513 -12.94 15.03 15.77
C LEU A 513 -12.98 16.38 16.47
N THR A 514 -14.16 16.74 16.97
CA THR A 514 -14.46 18.04 17.60
C THR A 514 -14.17 18.12 19.10
N ARG A 515 -13.69 17.04 19.72
CA ARG A 515 -13.37 16.97 21.17
C ARG A 515 -11.99 16.37 21.41
N ALA A 516 -11.34 16.81 22.49
CA ALA A 516 -10.02 16.31 22.90
C ALA A 516 -10.05 14.79 23.14
N GLU A 517 -11.07 14.28 23.82
CA GLU A 517 -11.20 12.86 24.10
C GLU A 517 -11.40 12.03 22.82
N GLY A 518 -12.06 12.61 21.80
CA GLY A 518 -12.22 12.00 20.49
C GLY A 518 -10.88 11.90 19.74
N LEU A 519 -10.07 12.96 19.77
CA LEU A 519 -8.72 12.98 19.23
C LEU A 519 -7.83 11.95 19.93
N GLU A 520 -7.86 11.89 21.25
CA GLU A 520 -7.12 10.90 22.05
C GLU A 520 -7.51 9.47 21.70
N ALA A 521 -8.82 9.20 21.54
CA ALA A 521 -9.30 7.89 21.09
C ALA A 521 -8.75 7.54 19.70
N ALA A 522 -8.81 8.45 18.73
CA ALA A 522 -8.28 8.23 17.38
C ALA A 522 -6.75 8.01 17.39
N CYS A 523 -6.02 8.69 18.29
CA CYS A 523 -4.57 8.56 18.42
C CYS A 523 -4.15 7.17 18.90
N GLU A 524 -4.95 6.51 19.75
CA GLU A 524 -4.72 5.12 20.11
C GLU A 524 -4.65 4.22 18.87
N GLY A 525 -5.42 4.51 17.82
CA GLY A 525 -5.33 3.80 16.54
C GLY A 525 -3.95 3.93 15.88
N GLY A 526 -3.37 5.14 15.87
CA GLY A 526 -2.01 5.38 15.39
C GLY A 526 -0.93 4.70 16.25
N VAL A 527 -1.11 4.70 17.57
CA VAL A 527 -0.21 3.98 18.50
C VAL A 527 -0.23 2.48 18.23
N ARG A 528 -1.40 1.89 17.95
CA ARG A 528 -1.50 0.47 17.57
C ARG A 528 -0.79 0.16 16.25
N LEU A 529 -0.81 1.08 15.28
CA LEU A 529 0.00 0.92 14.07
C LEU A 529 1.51 0.87 14.39
N LEU A 530 1.99 1.74 15.29
CA LEU A 530 3.39 1.71 15.75
C LEU A 530 3.76 0.42 16.48
N GLU A 531 2.88 -0.08 17.36
CA GLU A 531 3.07 -1.35 18.07
C GLU A 531 3.11 -2.55 17.11
N ASN A 532 2.29 -2.51 16.06
CA ASN A 532 2.23 -3.54 15.03
C ASN A 532 3.38 -3.46 14.01
N GLY A 533 4.22 -2.42 14.08
CA GLY A 533 5.40 -2.23 13.23
C GLY A 533 5.16 -1.45 11.94
N ASP A 534 4.00 -0.82 11.78
CA ASP A 534 3.66 -0.01 10.60
C ASP A 534 3.90 1.49 10.87
N ALA A 535 5.18 1.87 10.88
CA ALA A 535 5.58 3.23 11.17
C ALA A 535 5.11 4.25 10.11
N PRO A 536 5.20 3.99 8.79
CA PRO A 536 4.77 4.96 7.77
C PRO A 536 3.29 5.33 7.89
N ALA A 537 2.40 4.34 8.03
CA ALA A 537 0.97 4.61 8.16
C ALA A 537 0.61 5.33 9.45
N ALA A 538 1.28 4.96 10.55
CA ALA A 538 1.15 5.66 11.81
C ALA A 538 1.57 7.13 11.68
N VAL A 539 2.66 7.43 10.97
CA VAL A 539 3.14 8.80 10.74
C VAL A 539 2.09 9.62 9.99
N THR A 540 1.55 9.11 8.89
CA THR A 540 0.49 9.79 8.13
C THR A 540 -0.69 10.11 9.03
N ARG A 541 -1.18 9.10 9.75
CA ARG A 541 -2.36 9.26 10.60
C ARG A 541 -2.12 10.20 11.79
N LEU A 542 -0.98 10.08 12.48
CA LEU A 542 -0.64 10.93 13.62
C LEU A 542 -0.36 12.38 13.19
N ARG A 543 0.12 12.61 11.97
CA ARG A 543 0.30 13.95 11.40
C ARG A 543 -1.05 14.63 11.15
N GLU A 544 -2.01 13.92 10.54
CA GLU A 544 -3.39 14.41 10.38
C GLU A 544 -4.03 14.77 11.72
N LEU A 545 -3.94 13.86 12.71
CA LEU A 545 -4.52 14.06 14.04
C LEU A 545 -3.85 15.22 14.78
N ARG A 546 -2.54 15.38 14.66
CA ARG A 546 -1.81 16.53 15.25
C ARG A 546 -2.26 17.85 14.62
N ASN A 547 -2.48 17.89 13.30
CA ASN A 547 -2.96 19.08 12.62
C ASN A 547 -4.37 19.46 13.10
N ALA A 548 -5.27 18.48 13.20
CA ALA A 548 -6.61 18.70 13.75
C ALA A 548 -6.58 19.15 15.22
N ALA A 549 -5.75 18.53 16.05
CA ALA A 549 -5.56 18.94 17.45
C ALA A 549 -5.00 20.36 17.58
N THR A 550 -4.05 20.72 16.72
CA THR A 550 -3.49 22.08 16.66
C THR A 550 -4.55 23.12 16.31
N ALA A 551 -5.42 22.82 15.36
CA ALA A 551 -6.52 23.71 14.96
C ALA A 551 -7.61 23.83 16.04
N LEU A 552 -7.93 22.74 16.74
CA LEU A 552 -9.01 22.69 17.72
C LEU A 552 -8.60 23.20 19.12
N LEU A 553 -7.46 22.73 19.63
CA LEU A 553 -7.01 22.93 21.01
C LEU A 553 -5.87 23.95 21.10
N GLY A 554 -5.15 24.15 20.00
CA GLY A 554 -3.94 24.97 19.93
C GLY A 554 -2.66 24.13 19.94
N ALA A 555 -1.56 24.73 19.46
CA ALA A 555 -0.26 24.06 19.34
C ALA A 555 0.36 23.70 20.71
N ASP A 556 0.10 24.51 21.74
CA ASP A 556 0.66 24.37 23.09
C ASP A 556 -0.26 23.59 24.06
N ASP A 557 -1.33 22.96 23.55
CA ASP A 557 -2.22 22.15 24.37
C ASP A 557 -1.56 20.81 24.78
N PRO A 558 -1.76 20.31 26.03
CA PRO A 558 -1.22 19.03 26.47
C PRO A 558 -1.58 17.84 25.58
N SER A 559 -2.81 17.75 25.07
CA SER A 559 -3.24 16.66 24.19
C SER A 559 -2.53 16.78 22.83
N THR A 560 -2.40 17.99 22.27
CA THR A 560 -1.59 18.21 21.03
C THR A 560 -0.14 17.77 21.22
N MET A 561 0.46 18.04 22.39
CA MET A 561 1.82 17.63 22.72
C MET A 561 1.96 16.12 22.97
N GLU A 562 0.91 15.46 23.45
CA GLU A 562 0.86 14.00 23.54
C GLU A 562 0.84 13.36 22.15
N ILE A 563 -0.01 13.85 21.23
CA ILE A 563 -0.03 13.38 19.84
C ILE A 563 1.33 13.62 19.16
N THR A 564 1.92 14.78 19.42
CA THR A 564 3.28 15.11 18.94
C THR A 564 4.31 14.11 19.44
N SER A 565 4.18 13.58 20.67
CA SER A 565 5.01 12.49 21.19
C SER A 565 5.00 11.26 20.30
N TYR A 566 3.79 10.79 19.97
CA TYR A 566 3.59 9.58 19.18
C TYR A 566 4.07 9.81 17.75
N LEU A 567 3.85 10.99 17.18
CA LEU A 567 4.37 11.34 15.85
C LEU A 567 5.91 11.35 15.82
N ILE A 568 6.58 11.89 16.84
CA ILE A 568 8.05 11.84 16.95
C ILE A 568 8.54 10.39 16.97
N ASP A 569 7.89 9.52 17.75
CA ASP A 569 8.26 8.10 17.79
C ASP A 569 7.99 7.39 16.45
N GLY A 570 6.88 7.72 15.78
CA GLY A 570 6.56 7.22 14.45
C GLY A 570 7.60 7.62 13.41
N LEU A 571 7.96 8.89 13.33
CA LEU A 571 8.98 9.39 12.39
C LEU A 571 10.34 8.72 12.64
N ARG A 572 10.72 8.55 13.91
CA ARG A 572 11.94 7.83 14.28
C ARG A 572 11.92 6.38 13.81
N ARG A 573 10.80 5.67 13.98
CA ARG A 573 10.64 4.26 13.53
C ARG A 573 10.54 4.13 12.01
N ALA A 574 10.03 5.15 11.33
CA ALA A 574 9.97 5.21 9.87
C ALA A 574 11.34 5.53 9.22
N GLY A 575 12.33 5.93 10.03
CA GLY A 575 13.67 6.28 9.53
C GLY A 575 13.78 7.74 9.07
N GLU A 576 12.89 8.63 9.54
CA GLU A 576 12.88 10.06 9.22
C GLU A 576 13.23 10.92 10.45
N PRO A 577 14.45 10.82 11.02
CA PRO A 577 14.83 11.57 12.22
C PRO A 577 14.85 13.09 12.00
N ASP A 578 15.19 13.55 10.79
CA ASP A 578 15.23 14.97 10.45
C ASP A 578 13.86 15.63 10.50
N ALA A 579 12.81 14.93 10.06
CA ALA A 579 11.44 15.38 10.17
C ALA A 579 10.96 15.43 11.63
N ALA A 580 11.51 14.58 12.51
CA ALA A 580 11.16 14.53 13.92
C ALA A 580 11.83 15.63 14.77
N LEU A 581 13.02 16.10 14.35
CA LEU A 581 13.82 17.07 15.12
C LEU A 581 13.06 18.37 15.48
N PRO A 582 12.40 19.08 14.54
CA PRO A 582 11.66 20.30 14.88
C PRO A 582 10.58 20.06 15.93
N LEU A 583 9.87 18.93 15.82
CA LEU A 583 8.79 18.56 16.73
C LEU A 583 9.32 18.22 18.13
N ALA A 584 10.41 17.48 18.20
CA ALA A 584 11.06 17.15 19.47
C ALA A 584 11.61 18.39 20.19
N ARG A 585 12.15 19.37 19.44
CA ARG A 585 12.58 20.66 19.98
C ARG A 585 11.41 21.47 20.54
N ILE A 586 10.32 21.61 19.78
CA ILE A 586 9.09 22.31 20.22
C ILE A 586 8.56 21.67 21.51
N ARG A 587 8.44 20.34 21.52
CA ARG A 587 7.93 19.62 22.69
C ARG A 587 8.82 19.77 23.92
N LEU A 588 10.14 19.67 23.78
CA LEU A 588 11.06 19.86 24.90
C LEU A 588 11.01 21.30 25.44
N ALA A 589 10.92 22.30 24.56
CA ALA A 589 10.77 23.70 24.96
C ALA A 589 9.48 23.92 25.75
N TRP A 590 8.36 23.37 25.26
CA TRP A 590 7.08 23.42 25.95
C TRP A 590 7.09 22.69 27.30
N LEU A 591 7.71 21.51 27.39
CA LEU A 591 7.83 20.78 28.66
C LEU A 591 8.68 21.55 29.68
N ARG A 592 9.70 22.31 29.24
CA ARG A 592 10.52 23.15 30.11
C ARG A 592 9.82 24.44 30.55
N SER A 593 8.83 24.94 29.80
CA SER A 593 8.07 26.13 30.15
C SER A 593 6.87 25.81 31.06
N THR A 594 6.18 24.69 30.83
CA THR A 594 4.98 24.28 31.56
C THR A 594 5.27 23.44 32.81
N ALA A 595 6.43 22.78 32.84
CA ALA A 595 6.89 21.98 33.95
C ALA A 595 8.34 22.30 34.32
N SER A 596 8.74 21.94 35.54
CA SER A 596 10.16 21.99 35.92
C SER A 596 10.97 21.11 34.97
N ALA A 597 12.06 21.64 34.43
CA ALA A 597 12.99 20.95 33.53
C ALA A 597 13.57 19.63 34.11
N VAL A 598 13.42 19.44 35.43
CA VAL A 598 13.90 18.29 36.20
C VAL A 598 12.85 17.16 36.27
N LYS A 599 11.61 17.36 35.80
CA LYS A 599 10.59 16.31 35.80
C LYS A 599 10.95 15.17 34.83
N PRO A 600 10.65 13.90 35.17
CA PRO A 600 10.98 12.74 34.32
C PRO A 600 10.51 12.86 32.87
N VAL A 601 9.34 13.44 32.62
CA VAL A 601 8.79 13.63 31.26
C VAL A 601 9.66 14.56 30.41
N ALA A 602 10.18 15.66 30.99
CA ALA A 602 11.08 16.59 30.29
C ALA A 602 12.45 15.95 30.02
N LEU A 603 12.97 15.18 30.97
CA LEU A 603 14.24 14.45 30.80
C LEU A 603 14.12 13.35 29.74
N ASN A 604 12.99 12.64 29.68
CA ASN A 604 12.73 11.66 28.63
C ASN A 604 12.64 12.31 27.24
N ALA A 605 11.97 13.46 27.13
CA ALA A 605 11.93 14.22 25.88
C ALA A 605 13.32 14.70 25.44
N ALA A 606 14.17 15.13 26.38
CA ALA A 606 15.56 15.53 26.09
C ALA A 606 16.43 14.33 25.66
N ALA A 607 16.23 13.15 26.27
CA ALA A 607 16.89 11.92 25.87
C ALA A 607 16.45 11.48 24.45
N GLN A 608 15.15 11.56 24.15
CA GLN A 608 14.61 11.29 22.82
C GLN A 608 15.19 12.24 21.76
N LEU A 609 15.23 13.55 22.06
CA LEU A 609 15.87 14.54 21.18
C LEU A 609 17.36 14.26 20.97
N THR A 610 18.08 13.84 22.03
CA THR A 610 19.49 13.44 21.90
C THR A 610 19.66 12.28 20.91
N GLY A 611 18.81 11.26 21.00
CA GLY A 611 18.83 10.14 20.06
C GLY A 611 18.52 10.54 18.61
N LEU A 612 17.62 11.50 18.41
CA LEU A 612 17.33 12.06 17.09
C LEU A 612 18.51 12.88 16.54
N LEU A 613 19.15 13.69 17.38
CA LEU A 613 20.34 14.47 16.97
C LEU A 613 21.49 13.54 16.55
N VAL A 614 21.66 12.40 17.24
CA VAL A 614 22.61 11.35 16.82
C VAL A 614 22.22 10.74 15.48
N ALA A 615 20.93 10.45 15.25
CA ALA A 615 20.47 9.86 14.00
C ALA A 615 20.58 10.82 12.79
N SER A 616 20.48 12.12 13.05
CA SER A 616 20.64 13.21 12.08
C SER A 616 22.07 13.78 12.01
N GLU A 617 23.06 13.08 12.59
CA GLU A 617 24.47 13.45 12.57
C GLU A 617 24.84 14.83 13.16
N ASN A 618 23.98 15.38 14.03
CA ASN A 618 24.23 16.63 14.76
C ASN A 618 25.02 16.36 16.05
N TRP A 619 26.26 15.88 15.90
CA TRP A 619 27.07 15.29 16.98
C TRP A 619 27.34 16.22 18.16
N ASP A 620 27.73 17.46 17.90
CA ASP A 620 28.08 18.43 18.95
C ASP A 620 26.87 18.76 19.84
N GLU A 621 25.72 19.04 19.23
CA GLU A 621 24.48 19.34 19.95
C GLU A 621 23.96 18.10 20.70
N ALA A 622 24.02 16.92 20.06
CA ALA A 622 23.66 15.66 20.70
C ALA A 622 24.49 15.42 21.96
N LEU A 623 25.81 15.64 21.88
CA LEU A 623 26.71 15.42 23.00
C LEU A 623 26.48 16.44 24.12
N ALA A 624 26.30 17.72 23.78
CA ALA A 624 26.01 18.77 24.76
C ALA A 624 24.70 18.50 25.51
N LEU A 625 23.60 18.29 24.78
CA LEU A 625 22.29 18.00 25.36
C LEU A 625 22.30 16.69 26.17
N GLY A 626 22.98 15.66 25.65
CA GLY A 626 23.10 14.37 26.30
C GLY A 626 23.87 14.44 27.62
N MET A 627 24.98 15.19 27.68
CA MET A 627 25.75 15.38 28.92
C MET A 627 24.92 16.09 30.00
N ASP A 628 24.25 17.19 29.65
CA ASP A 628 23.39 17.96 30.55
C ASP A 628 22.25 17.08 31.09
N THR A 629 21.53 16.41 30.19
CA THR A 629 20.40 15.55 30.53
C THR A 629 20.84 14.38 31.40
N ARG A 630 22.01 13.78 31.11
CA ARG A 630 22.57 12.70 31.92
C ARG A 630 22.92 13.15 33.34
N GLY A 631 23.45 14.37 33.51
CA GLY A 631 23.71 14.96 34.82
C GLY A 631 22.43 15.10 35.66
N LEU A 632 21.36 15.61 35.04
CA LEU A 632 20.05 15.75 35.67
C LEU A 632 19.41 14.39 36.00
N LEU A 633 19.42 13.44 35.07
CA LEU A 633 18.91 12.09 35.28
C LEU A 633 19.64 11.38 36.43
N ARG A 634 20.96 11.52 36.50
CA ARG A 634 21.77 10.95 37.58
C ARG A 634 21.41 11.55 38.94
N ALA A 635 21.16 12.86 39.01
CA ALA A 635 20.80 13.54 40.26
C ALA A 635 19.36 13.21 40.72
N THR A 636 18.46 12.90 39.79
CA THR A 636 17.02 12.70 40.07
C THR A 636 16.63 11.24 40.26
N LEU A 637 17.04 10.36 39.35
CA LEU A 637 16.65 8.95 39.30
C LEU A 637 17.77 8.01 39.75
N GLY A 638 18.97 8.55 39.95
CA GLY A 638 20.16 7.80 40.34
C GLY A 638 21.03 7.34 39.16
N PRO A 639 22.25 6.87 39.45
CA PRO A 639 23.29 6.58 38.46
C PRO A 639 23.15 5.23 37.75
N ASP A 640 22.15 4.42 38.11
CA ASP A 640 21.91 3.08 37.55
C ASP A 640 20.52 2.96 36.90
N HIS A 641 19.81 4.09 36.76
CA HIS A 641 18.47 4.11 36.16
C HIS A 641 18.52 3.78 34.66
N PRO A 642 17.63 2.90 34.13
CA PRO A 642 17.68 2.44 32.74
C PRO A 642 17.76 3.57 31.69
N THR A 643 16.91 4.60 31.81
CA THR A 643 16.92 5.76 30.90
C THR A 643 18.26 6.50 30.87
N GLN A 644 18.96 6.56 32.01
CA GLN A 644 20.26 7.24 32.09
C GLN A 644 21.36 6.42 31.42
N LEU A 645 21.31 5.08 31.56
CA LEU A 645 22.23 4.15 30.90
C LEU A 645 21.98 4.11 29.38
N GLU A 646 20.73 4.13 28.94
CA GLU A 646 20.36 4.19 27.52
C GLU A 646 20.83 5.50 26.86
N LEU A 647 20.64 6.63 27.52
CA LEU A 647 21.15 7.92 27.05
C LEU A 647 22.67 7.90 26.90
N ALA A 648 23.38 7.35 27.89
CA ALA A 648 24.83 7.24 27.84
C ALA A 648 25.31 6.31 26.70
N SER A 649 24.61 5.20 26.48
CA SER A 649 24.85 4.29 25.34
C SER A 649 24.65 4.99 23.98
N THR A 650 23.65 5.86 23.88
CA THR A 650 23.37 6.64 22.66
C THR A 650 24.45 7.70 22.39
N MET A 651 25.00 8.33 23.43
CA MET A 651 26.09 9.29 23.31
C MET A 651 27.40 8.67 22.80
N LEU A 652 27.59 7.34 22.88
CA LEU A 652 28.80 6.67 22.39
C LEU A 652 29.02 6.90 20.89
N THR A 653 27.94 6.91 20.10
CA THR A 653 28.01 7.19 18.66
C THR A 653 28.51 8.61 18.40
N ALA A 654 27.99 9.61 19.13
CA ALA A 654 28.45 10.99 19.00
C ALA A 654 29.91 11.16 19.45
N LEU A 655 30.32 10.51 20.55
CA LEU A 655 31.71 10.52 21.01
C LEU A 655 32.67 9.91 19.97
N ARG A 656 32.26 8.81 19.34
CA ARG A 656 33.00 8.18 18.24
C ARG A 656 33.16 9.12 17.05
N ALA A 657 32.06 9.70 16.58
CA ALA A 657 32.04 10.60 15.41
C ALA A 657 32.91 11.86 15.64
N LEU A 658 32.94 12.38 16.86
CA LEU A 658 33.78 13.52 17.25
C LEU A 658 35.26 13.14 17.53
N GLY A 659 35.64 11.87 17.36
CA GLY A 659 37.00 11.38 17.62
C GLY A 659 37.39 11.30 19.09
N ARG A 660 36.44 11.44 20.03
CA ARG A 660 36.65 11.38 21.48
C ARG A 660 36.68 9.93 21.97
N ILE A 661 37.49 9.10 21.33
CA ILE A 661 37.48 7.63 21.48
C ILE A 661 37.74 7.19 22.92
N ALA A 662 38.74 7.78 23.60
CA ALA A 662 39.07 7.42 24.98
C ALA A 662 37.94 7.69 25.98
N GLU A 663 37.21 8.80 25.80
CA GLU A 663 36.04 9.11 26.61
C GLU A 663 34.87 8.17 26.29
N GLY A 664 34.67 7.85 25.01
CA GLY A 664 33.70 6.86 24.55
C GLY A 664 33.94 5.48 25.17
N LEU A 665 35.18 4.99 25.16
CA LEU A 665 35.55 3.72 25.78
C LEU A 665 35.27 3.71 27.29
N SER A 666 35.78 4.71 28.02
CA SER A 666 35.57 4.79 29.47
C SER A 666 34.08 4.83 29.83
N LEU A 667 33.29 5.59 29.06
CA LEU A 667 31.84 5.65 29.26
C LEU A 667 31.15 4.33 28.89
N GLY A 668 31.50 3.73 27.75
CA GLY A 668 30.89 2.52 27.25
C GLY A 668 31.15 1.31 28.14
N GLU A 669 32.37 1.16 28.66
CA GLU A 669 32.73 0.11 29.62
C GLU A 669 31.96 0.24 30.94
N ASP A 670 31.88 1.46 31.51
CA ASP A 670 31.11 1.72 32.74
C ASP A 670 29.61 1.42 32.54
N VAL A 671 29.03 1.87 31.43
CA VAL A 671 27.62 1.65 31.11
C VAL A 671 27.32 0.17 30.88
N LEU A 672 28.14 -0.53 30.08
CA LEU A 672 27.97 -1.95 29.81
C LEU A 672 28.09 -2.79 31.09
N ALA A 673 29.06 -2.48 31.96
CA ALA A 673 29.23 -3.15 33.24
C ALA A 673 28.03 -2.94 34.18
N ARG A 674 27.45 -1.73 34.20
CA ARG A 674 26.22 -1.45 34.96
C ARG A 674 25.02 -2.16 34.40
N GLN A 675 24.77 -2.07 33.09
CA GLN A 675 23.65 -2.76 32.43
C GLN A 675 23.70 -4.27 32.64
N ARG A 676 24.88 -4.89 32.56
CA ARG A 676 25.07 -6.31 32.88
C ARG A 676 24.66 -6.68 34.31
N ARG A 677 24.92 -5.79 35.28
CA ARG A 677 24.55 -6.01 36.69
C ARG A 677 23.07 -5.75 36.97
N THR A 678 22.46 -4.76 36.31
CA THR A 678 21.10 -4.28 36.64
C THR A 678 20.02 -4.87 35.75
N LEU A 679 20.25 -4.95 34.43
CA LEU A 679 19.32 -5.47 33.44
C LEU A 679 19.61 -6.93 33.06
N GLY A 680 20.87 -7.35 33.25
CA GLY A 680 21.36 -8.65 32.83
C GLY A 680 22.14 -8.58 31.52
N PRO A 681 22.96 -9.61 31.23
CA PRO A 681 23.82 -9.64 30.05
C PRO A 681 23.06 -9.85 28.73
N ASP A 682 21.87 -10.45 28.79
CA ASP A 682 21.05 -10.80 27.63
C ASP A 682 20.02 -9.71 27.26
N HIS A 683 19.90 -8.67 28.08
CA HIS A 683 18.96 -7.58 27.83
C HIS A 683 19.33 -6.80 26.55
N VAL A 684 18.34 -6.45 25.74
CA VAL A 684 18.53 -5.81 24.41
C VAL A 684 19.35 -4.52 24.52
N ASP A 685 19.13 -3.71 25.55
CA ASP A 685 19.91 -2.48 25.76
C ASP A 685 21.37 -2.76 26.14
N THR A 686 21.66 -3.86 26.84
CA THR A 686 23.03 -4.30 27.14
C THR A 686 23.75 -4.70 25.85
N LEU A 687 23.08 -5.49 25.01
CA LEU A 687 23.61 -5.95 23.72
C LEU A 687 23.82 -4.79 22.73
N ARG A 688 22.90 -3.80 22.70
CA ARG A 688 23.03 -2.59 21.89
C ARG A 688 24.25 -1.74 22.30
N THR A 689 24.52 -1.64 23.60
CA THR A 689 25.71 -0.95 24.13
C THR A 689 26.98 -1.71 23.77
N GLY A 690 26.98 -3.05 23.89
CA GLY A 690 28.08 -3.89 23.41
C GLY A 690 28.40 -3.66 21.94
N ALA A 691 27.38 -3.66 21.07
CA ALA A 691 27.54 -3.39 19.65
C ALA A 691 28.20 -2.03 19.35
N ARG A 692 27.82 -0.97 20.07
CA ARG A 692 28.45 0.36 19.94
C ARG A 692 29.88 0.39 20.46
N LEU A 693 30.17 -0.36 21.52
CA LEU A 693 31.51 -0.47 22.10
C LEU A 693 32.48 -1.23 21.18
N ILE A 694 32.02 -2.23 20.42
CA ILE A 694 32.85 -2.91 19.40
C ILE A 694 33.46 -1.89 18.44
N ALA A 695 32.65 -0.97 17.90
CA ALA A 695 33.13 0.05 16.97
C ALA A 695 34.18 0.98 17.61
N LEU A 696 33.96 1.41 18.87
CA LEU A 696 34.95 2.19 19.62
C LEU A 696 36.26 1.43 19.89
N LEU A 697 36.20 0.14 20.18
CA LEU A 697 37.37 -0.71 20.38
C LEU A 697 38.16 -0.89 19.07
N VAL A 698 37.47 -0.99 17.93
CA VAL A 698 38.08 -1.05 16.60
C VAL A 698 38.83 0.25 16.29
N ASP A 699 38.20 1.41 16.51
CA ASP A 699 38.83 2.72 16.32
C ASP A 699 40.04 2.94 17.22
N HIS A 700 39.98 2.43 18.46
CA HIS A 700 41.11 2.48 19.38
C HIS A 700 42.25 1.51 19.03
N GLY A 701 41.95 0.46 18.26
CA GLY A 701 42.91 -0.60 17.91
C GLY A 701 42.93 -1.80 18.87
N ALA A 702 42.00 -1.88 19.82
CA ALA A 702 41.84 -3.01 20.74
C ALA A 702 41.09 -4.19 20.06
N LEU A 703 41.66 -4.69 18.97
CA LEU A 703 40.98 -5.59 18.04
C LEU A 703 40.59 -6.96 18.62
N GLU A 704 41.41 -7.54 19.51
CA GLU A 704 41.08 -8.81 20.17
C GLU A 704 39.91 -8.64 21.14
N GLN A 705 39.87 -7.56 21.92
CA GLN A 705 38.72 -7.25 22.78
C GLN A 705 37.44 -6.99 21.96
N ALA A 706 37.57 -6.37 20.79
CA ALA A 706 36.46 -6.19 19.86
C ALA A 706 35.96 -7.52 19.27
N CYS A 707 36.86 -8.47 18.99
CA CYS A 707 36.50 -9.82 18.55
C CYS A 707 35.74 -10.57 19.65
N ASP A 708 36.27 -10.59 20.88
CA ASP A 708 35.65 -11.28 22.02
C ASP A 708 34.25 -10.73 22.31
N LEU A 709 34.10 -9.40 22.33
CA LEU A 709 32.82 -8.74 22.54
C LEU A 709 31.84 -8.96 21.38
N GLY A 710 32.35 -8.97 20.13
CA GLY A 710 31.55 -9.22 18.93
C GLY A 710 30.96 -10.62 18.87
N GLU A 711 31.77 -11.63 19.22
CA GLU A 711 31.31 -13.01 19.34
C GLU A 711 30.23 -13.14 20.42
N GLU A 712 30.49 -12.58 21.62
CA GLU A 712 29.55 -12.60 22.74
C GLU A 712 28.19 -11.97 22.36
N VAL A 713 28.21 -10.77 21.75
CA VAL A 713 26.99 -10.05 21.38
C VAL A 713 26.22 -10.81 20.29
N PHE A 714 26.91 -11.36 19.29
CA PHE A 714 26.29 -12.12 18.20
C PHE A 714 25.59 -13.39 18.69
N GLU A 715 26.24 -14.16 19.57
CA GLU A 715 25.67 -15.41 20.12
C GLU A 715 24.48 -15.14 21.05
N ARG A 716 24.58 -14.13 21.93
CA ARG A 716 23.48 -13.75 22.83
C ARG A 716 22.26 -13.24 22.05
N LEU A 717 22.45 -12.38 21.05
CA LEU A 717 21.37 -11.93 20.17
C LEU A 717 20.68 -13.10 19.46
N GLY A 718 21.46 -14.13 19.13
CA GLY A 718 20.95 -15.35 18.53
C GLY A 718 20.09 -16.21 19.44
N THR A 719 20.42 -16.24 20.72
CA THR A 719 19.68 -17.00 21.74
C THR A 719 18.39 -16.29 22.13
N GLU A 720 18.44 -14.96 22.28
CA GLU A 720 17.31 -14.14 22.78
C GLU A 720 16.30 -13.77 21.70
N LEU A 721 16.76 -13.28 20.54
CA LEU A 721 15.89 -12.77 19.46
C LEU A 721 15.76 -13.76 18.30
N GLY A 722 16.37 -14.94 18.43
CA GLY A 722 16.40 -15.96 17.40
C GLY A 722 17.43 -15.69 16.28
N PRO A 723 17.52 -16.61 15.30
CA PRO A 723 18.50 -16.53 14.23
C PRO A 723 18.24 -15.40 13.22
N VAL A 724 17.02 -14.89 13.14
CA VAL A 724 16.59 -13.90 12.14
C VAL A 724 16.17 -12.63 12.86
N SER A 725 17.14 -11.73 13.11
CA SER A 725 16.89 -10.43 13.73
C SER A 725 17.77 -9.35 13.11
N PRO A 726 17.24 -8.16 12.76
CA PRO A 726 18.05 -7.03 12.27
C PRO A 726 19.17 -6.63 13.24
N ALA A 727 18.98 -6.82 14.55
CA ALA A 727 20.02 -6.56 15.53
C ALA A 727 21.18 -7.55 15.41
N ARG A 728 20.88 -8.84 15.19
CA ARG A 728 21.89 -9.90 15.01
C ARG A 728 22.68 -9.69 13.71
N PHE A 729 21.99 -9.32 12.64
CA PHE A 729 22.62 -9.00 11.36
C PHE A 729 23.62 -7.84 11.47
N ARG A 730 23.25 -6.75 12.15
CA ARG A 730 24.17 -5.63 12.40
C ARG A 730 25.36 -6.05 13.27
N ALA A 731 25.13 -6.87 14.30
CA ALA A 731 26.21 -7.39 15.14
C ALA A 731 27.20 -8.26 14.33
N ALA A 732 26.72 -9.08 13.39
CA ALA A 732 27.57 -9.88 12.51
C ALA A 732 28.49 -9.00 11.64
N VAL A 733 27.96 -7.92 11.07
CA VAL A 733 28.74 -6.95 10.28
C VAL A 733 29.77 -6.25 11.15
N LEU A 734 29.39 -5.80 12.36
CA LEU A 734 30.30 -5.15 13.29
C LEU A 734 31.40 -6.08 13.81
N TRP A 735 31.11 -7.38 13.97
CA TRP A 735 32.10 -8.39 14.38
C TRP A 735 33.04 -8.80 13.24
N ALA A 736 32.57 -8.79 12.00
CA ALA A 736 33.39 -9.10 10.83
C ALA A 736 34.58 -8.12 10.67
N VAL A 737 34.41 -6.85 11.01
CA VAL A 737 35.46 -5.82 10.90
C VAL A 737 36.73 -6.15 11.73
N PRO A 738 36.66 -6.37 13.06
CA PRO A 738 37.83 -6.76 13.84
C PRO A 738 38.39 -8.14 13.46
N LEU A 739 37.56 -9.10 13.03
CA LEU A 739 38.05 -10.38 12.50
C LEU A 739 38.96 -10.19 11.27
N VAL A 740 38.57 -9.32 10.35
CA VAL A 740 39.38 -8.98 9.17
C VAL A 740 40.70 -8.29 9.57
N ARG A 741 40.66 -7.36 10.54
CA ARG A 741 41.85 -6.64 11.00
C ARG A 741 42.82 -7.49 11.82
N THR A 742 42.35 -8.59 12.43
CA THR A 742 43.18 -9.58 13.13
C THR A 742 43.68 -10.71 12.23
N GLY A 743 43.32 -10.70 10.94
CA GLY A 743 43.74 -11.71 9.96
C GLY A 743 42.85 -12.96 9.90
N ARG A 744 41.70 -12.98 10.59
CA ARG A 744 40.70 -14.06 10.58
C ARG A 744 39.67 -13.85 9.46
N GLU A 745 40.15 -13.59 8.25
CA GLU A 745 39.31 -13.14 7.12
C GLU A 745 38.35 -14.23 6.62
N GLU A 746 38.75 -15.50 6.67
CA GLU A 746 37.89 -16.63 6.28
C GLU A 746 36.68 -16.75 7.21
N THR A 747 36.88 -16.65 8.52
CA THR A 747 35.80 -16.62 9.51
C THR A 747 34.84 -15.45 9.29
N ALA A 748 35.37 -14.27 8.96
CA ALA A 748 34.55 -13.11 8.63
C ALA A 748 33.70 -13.33 7.37
N ARG A 749 34.26 -13.94 6.31
CA ARG A 749 33.51 -14.27 5.09
C ARG A 749 32.41 -15.28 5.36
N ASP A 750 32.69 -16.32 6.12
CA ASP A 750 31.68 -17.35 6.44
C ASP A 750 30.53 -16.76 7.25
N LEU A 751 30.83 -15.94 8.26
CA LEU A 751 29.84 -15.21 9.05
C LEU A 751 28.95 -14.31 8.17
N LEU A 752 29.56 -13.52 7.29
CA LEU A 752 28.84 -12.60 6.43
C LEU A 752 28.02 -13.34 5.35
N ARG A 753 28.52 -14.45 4.78
CA ARG A 753 27.77 -15.28 3.80
C ARG A 753 26.54 -15.91 4.44
N GLN A 754 26.67 -16.45 5.64
CA GLN A 754 25.54 -16.99 6.40
C GLN A 754 24.51 -15.90 6.70
N THR A 755 24.99 -14.72 7.14
CA THR A 755 24.15 -13.55 7.44
C THR A 755 23.40 -13.07 6.19
N LEU A 756 24.09 -12.92 5.06
CA LEU A 756 23.49 -12.47 3.80
C LEU A 756 22.43 -13.46 3.29
N HIS A 757 22.69 -14.76 3.40
CA HIS A 757 21.73 -15.79 3.00
C HIS A 757 20.44 -15.73 3.83
N GLN A 758 20.57 -15.50 5.14
CA GLN A 758 19.41 -15.29 6.01
C GLN A 758 18.67 -14.00 5.65
N GLN A 759 19.40 -12.89 5.50
CA GLN A 759 18.83 -11.58 5.11
C GLN A 759 18.08 -11.63 3.78
N TRP A 760 18.60 -12.31 2.75
CA TRP A 760 17.91 -12.45 1.46
C TRP A 760 16.59 -13.20 1.58
N ARG A 761 16.53 -14.23 2.42
CA ARG A 761 15.29 -14.98 2.67
C ARG A 761 14.26 -14.17 3.45
N THR A 762 14.70 -13.27 4.31
CA THR A 762 13.84 -12.65 5.33
C THR A 762 13.49 -11.20 5.01
N LEU A 763 14.48 -10.41 4.61
CA LEU A 763 14.36 -8.99 4.29
C LEU A 763 14.31 -8.75 2.77
N GLY A 764 14.75 -9.73 1.98
CA GLY A 764 14.92 -9.60 0.55
C GLY A 764 16.30 -9.02 0.16
N PRO A 765 16.70 -9.17 -1.11
CA PRO A 765 18.02 -8.75 -1.59
C PRO A 765 18.20 -7.23 -1.66
N GLU A 766 17.12 -6.46 -1.69
CA GLU A 766 17.16 -4.99 -1.82
C GLU A 766 17.17 -4.24 -0.49
N HIS A 767 17.00 -4.94 0.64
CA HIS A 767 16.98 -4.30 1.95
C HIS A 767 18.37 -3.74 2.32
N ILE A 768 18.42 -2.58 2.96
CA ILE A 768 19.67 -1.86 3.28
C ILE A 768 20.70 -2.73 4.03
N GLU A 769 20.26 -3.54 4.98
CA GLU A 769 21.12 -4.49 5.71
C GLU A 769 21.69 -5.61 4.82
N SER A 770 20.91 -6.09 3.84
CA SER A 770 21.35 -7.07 2.83
C SER A 770 22.41 -6.45 1.91
N LEU A 771 22.21 -5.18 1.54
CA LEU A 771 23.15 -4.42 0.72
C LEU A 771 24.47 -4.18 1.47
N HIS A 772 24.43 -3.80 2.75
CA HIS A 772 25.62 -3.60 3.58
C HIS A 772 26.48 -4.86 3.70
N THR A 773 25.84 -6.00 3.99
CA THR A 773 26.52 -7.28 4.16
C THR A 773 27.13 -7.76 2.83
N SER A 774 26.38 -7.59 1.73
CA SER A 774 26.85 -7.89 0.37
C SER A 774 28.04 -7.01 -0.06
N ALA A 775 28.00 -5.71 0.28
CA ALA A 775 29.10 -4.78 -0.01
C ALA A 775 30.38 -5.18 0.74
N LEU A 776 30.28 -5.52 2.03
CA LEU A 776 31.43 -5.94 2.82
C LEU A 776 32.02 -7.27 2.29
N LEU A 777 31.19 -8.25 1.94
CA LEU A 777 31.65 -9.48 1.29
C LEU A 777 32.37 -9.22 -0.03
N THR A 778 31.81 -8.31 -0.84
CA THR A 778 32.40 -7.91 -2.11
C THR A 778 33.79 -7.30 -1.93
N VAL A 779 33.98 -6.46 -0.90
CA VAL A 779 35.30 -5.89 -0.56
C VAL A 779 36.30 -6.99 -0.17
N LEU A 780 35.88 -7.97 0.63
CA LEU A 780 36.76 -9.06 1.07
C LEU A 780 37.16 -9.98 -0.09
N ASP A 781 36.20 -10.38 -0.93
CA ASP A 781 36.47 -11.20 -2.12
C ASP A 781 37.39 -10.47 -3.12
N LEU A 782 37.26 -9.14 -3.24
CA LEU A 782 38.13 -8.33 -4.07
C LEU A 782 39.55 -8.25 -3.52
N ARG A 783 39.71 -7.99 -2.23
CA ARG A 783 41.01 -7.88 -1.55
C ARG A 783 41.83 -9.15 -1.69
N GLU A 784 41.19 -10.32 -1.60
CA GLU A 784 41.83 -11.62 -1.83
C GLU A 784 42.39 -11.75 -3.25
N ARG A 785 41.65 -11.25 -4.26
CA ARG A 785 42.04 -11.35 -5.67
C ARG A 785 43.10 -10.34 -6.10
N THR A 786 43.08 -9.13 -5.52
CA THR A 786 43.99 -8.03 -5.89
C THR A 786 45.22 -7.93 -4.99
N GLY A 787 45.24 -8.61 -3.84
CA GLY A 787 46.33 -8.54 -2.87
C GLY A 787 46.47 -7.19 -2.18
N GLY A 788 45.50 -6.27 -2.36
CA GLY A 788 45.51 -4.90 -1.85
C GLY A 788 44.09 -4.31 -1.76
N ILE A 789 43.96 -3.12 -1.17
CA ILE A 789 42.64 -2.46 -1.04
C ILE A 789 42.14 -2.05 -2.43
N PRO A 790 40.97 -2.53 -2.89
CA PRO A 790 40.42 -2.14 -4.19
C PRO A 790 40.03 -0.66 -4.17
N ASP A 791 40.39 0.09 -5.22
CA ASP A 791 39.89 1.45 -5.41
C ASP A 791 38.39 1.45 -5.74
N THR A 792 37.74 2.62 -5.66
CA THR A 792 36.31 2.77 -5.96
C THR A 792 35.95 2.28 -7.37
N THR A 793 36.90 2.37 -8.30
CA THR A 793 36.80 1.87 -9.67
C THR A 793 36.78 0.34 -9.78
N ALA A 794 37.61 -0.36 -9.01
CA ALA A 794 37.69 -1.81 -8.92
C ALA A 794 36.47 -2.41 -8.20
N LEU A 795 35.97 -1.72 -7.18
CA LEU A 795 34.69 -2.00 -6.51
C LEU A 795 33.49 -1.90 -7.47
N ALA A 796 33.40 -0.82 -8.24
CA ALA A 796 32.36 -0.62 -9.24
C ALA A 796 32.47 -1.61 -10.43
N ALA A 797 33.68 -2.05 -10.78
CA ALA A 797 33.92 -3.04 -11.83
C ALA A 797 33.57 -4.48 -11.39
N TYR A 798 33.78 -4.81 -10.11
CA TYR A 798 33.43 -6.11 -9.55
C TYR A 798 31.96 -6.25 -9.21
N ALA A 799 31.30 -5.19 -8.70
CA ALA A 799 29.84 -5.16 -8.58
C ALA A 799 29.14 -5.40 -9.93
N ARG A 800 29.79 -5.03 -11.05
CA ARG A 800 29.36 -5.32 -12.42
C ARG A 800 29.61 -6.77 -12.88
N LYS A 801 30.53 -7.52 -12.26
CA LYS A 801 30.94 -8.88 -12.66
C LYS A 801 30.50 -9.99 -11.71
N ALA A 802 30.33 -9.70 -10.42
CA ALA A 802 29.87 -10.66 -9.43
C ALA A 802 28.40 -11.04 -9.68
N ASP A 803 28.00 -12.24 -9.26
CA ASP A 803 26.65 -12.81 -9.38
C ASP A 803 25.65 -12.14 -8.42
N VAL A 804 25.66 -10.81 -8.47
CA VAL A 804 24.80 -9.90 -7.72
C VAL A 804 23.54 -9.72 -8.57
N PRO A 805 22.33 -9.95 -8.01
CA PRO A 805 21.08 -9.74 -8.73
C PRO A 805 21.06 -8.37 -9.42
N SER A 806 20.63 -8.34 -10.68
CA SER A 806 20.69 -7.15 -11.56
C SER A 806 20.04 -5.89 -10.96
N GLN A 807 19.08 -6.06 -10.07
CA GLN A 807 18.39 -5.00 -9.33
C GLN A 807 19.26 -4.36 -8.23
N VAL A 808 20.05 -5.16 -7.51
CA VAL A 808 21.02 -4.69 -6.50
C VAL A 808 22.19 -3.96 -7.18
N ARG A 809 22.62 -4.47 -8.35
CA ARG A 809 23.62 -3.81 -9.20
C ARG A 809 23.16 -2.43 -9.68
N ARG A 810 21.87 -2.26 -10.01
CA ARG A 810 21.30 -0.95 -10.40
C ARG A 810 21.30 0.06 -9.26
N ARG A 811 20.95 -0.36 -8.03
CA ARG A 811 20.87 0.55 -6.86
C ARG A 811 22.26 0.97 -6.36
N LEU A 812 23.23 0.05 -6.31
CA LEU A 812 24.63 0.33 -6.00
C LEU A 812 25.30 1.32 -6.98
N LEU A 813 24.80 1.42 -8.23
CA LEU A 813 25.35 2.29 -9.27
C LEU A 813 24.56 3.60 -9.47
N LYS A 814 23.36 3.74 -8.87
CA LYS A 814 22.49 4.92 -9.02
C LYS A 814 22.62 5.94 -7.89
N ASP A 815 23.07 5.55 -6.71
CA ASP A 815 23.02 6.41 -5.51
C ASP A 815 24.43 6.57 -4.85
N PRO A 816 25.28 7.48 -5.38
CA PRO A 816 26.60 7.76 -4.82
C PRO A 816 26.59 8.14 -3.34
N PRO A 817 25.61 8.89 -2.79
CA PRO A 817 25.49 9.17 -1.36
C PRO A 817 25.19 7.95 -0.48
N ALA A 818 24.52 6.92 -0.99
CA ALA A 818 24.35 5.66 -0.27
C ALA A 818 25.68 4.89 -0.25
N LEU A 819 26.45 4.95 -1.34
CA LEU A 819 27.84 4.49 -1.34
C LEU A 819 28.72 5.37 -0.45
N GLU A 820 28.48 6.69 -0.38
CA GLU A 820 29.20 7.67 0.42
C GLU A 820 28.90 7.48 1.91
N PHE A 821 27.65 7.17 2.29
CA PHE A 821 27.23 6.81 3.64
C PHE A 821 27.80 5.43 4.06
N VAL A 822 27.74 4.45 3.15
CA VAL A 822 28.40 3.14 3.31
C VAL A 822 29.93 3.29 3.38
N THR A 823 30.53 4.24 2.66
CA THR A 823 31.97 4.50 2.73
C THR A 823 32.37 5.40 3.91
N THR A 824 31.50 6.31 4.36
CA THR A 824 31.82 7.26 5.43
C THR A 824 31.74 6.57 6.80
N HIS A 825 30.85 5.58 6.97
CA HIS A 825 30.70 4.87 8.24
C HIS A 825 31.44 3.52 8.34
N LEU A 826 31.78 2.87 7.22
CA LEU A 826 32.55 1.60 7.20
C LEU A 826 33.93 1.71 6.49
N PHE A 827 34.14 2.62 5.51
CA PHE A 827 35.44 2.75 4.81
C PHE A 827 36.43 3.70 5.47
N ASP A 828 36.01 4.67 6.27
CA ASP A 828 36.95 5.61 6.90
C ASP A 828 37.86 4.88 7.93
N GLU A 829 37.38 3.79 8.54
CA GLU A 829 38.19 2.88 9.36
C GLU A 829 39.19 2.03 8.54
N ALA A 830 38.80 1.58 7.33
CA ALA A 830 39.65 0.76 6.48
C ALA A 830 40.77 1.58 5.80
N LEU A 831 40.50 2.84 5.44
CA LEU A 831 41.48 3.76 4.85
C LEU A 831 42.47 4.31 5.89
N ARG A 832 42.02 4.65 7.12
CA ARG A 832 42.92 5.09 8.19
C ARG A 832 43.85 3.97 8.68
N ALA A 833 43.33 2.75 8.81
CA ALA A 833 44.15 1.57 9.13
C ALA A 833 45.19 1.24 8.05
N ALA A 834 44.92 1.57 6.78
CA ALA A 834 45.88 1.41 5.69
C ALA A 834 46.94 2.51 5.63
N ALA A 835 46.60 3.73 6.06
CA ALA A 835 47.52 4.87 6.07
C ALA A 835 48.59 4.77 7.19
N ASP A 836 48.27 4.21 8.35
CA ASP A 836 49.23 4.05 9.46
C ASP A 836 50.21 2.87 9.28
N ILE A 837 49.90 1.91 8.40
CA ILE A 837 50.82 0.81 8.02
C ILE A 837 51.97 1.33 7.12
N LEU A 838 51.88 2.57 6.60
CA LEU A 838 52.84 3.15 5.64
C LEU A 838 53.80 4.20 6.23
N LYS A 839 53.86 4.41 7.55
CA LYS A 839 54.94 5.20 8.15
C LYS A 839 56.13 4.30 8.55
N PRO A 840 57.29 4.39 7.88
CA PRO A 840 58.50 3.74 8.36
C PRO A 840 59.00 4.42 9.64
N ASP A 841 59.41 3.59 10.61
CA ASP A 841 60.01 3.95 11.90
C ASP A 841 61.28 4.83 11.72
N PRO A 842 61.58 5.77 12.63
CA PRO A 842 62.52 6.84 12.41
C PRO A 842 63.92 6.47 12.90
N GLN A 843 64.74 5.76 12.11
CA GLN A 843 66.20 5.73 12.31
C GLN A 843 66.98 5.55 11.00
N GLY A 844 67.93 6.46 10.72
CA GLY A 844 69.04 6.19 9.79
C GLY A 844 69.42 7.29 8.79
N SER A 845 70.17 8.29 9.25
CA SER A 845 71.22 9.05 8.54
C SER A 845 70.96 9.70 7.17
N SER A 846 70.81 11.03 7.23
CA SER A 846 71.53 12.08 6.47
C SER A 846 71.84 11.89 4.98
N SER A 847 71.15 12.68 4.15
CA SER A 847 71.78 13.60 3.20
C SER A 847 70.73 14.48 2.51
N GLN A 848 70.70 15.77 2.86
CA GLN A 848 70.22 16.82 1.96
C GLN A 848 71.30 17.08 0.88
N PRO A 849 70.96 17.46 -0.37
CA PRO A 849 70.64 18.86 -0.64
C PRO A 849 69.59 19.17 -1.73
N SER A 850 69.08 20.40 -1.58
CA SER A 850 68.70 21.41 -2.60
C SER A 850 67.43 21.31 -3.44
N GLU A 851 66.58 22.30 -3.18
CA GLU A 851 65.62 23.03 -4.02
C GLU A 851 65.69 22.86 -5.55
N SER A 852 64.55 22.68 -6.21
CA SER A 852 64.02 23.66 -7.19
C SER A 852 62.66 23.25 -7.81
N ARG A 853 61.84 24.28 -8.05
CA ARG A 853 60.51 24.39 -8.69
C ARG A 853 60.17 23.38 -9.81
N SER A 854 58.96 22.83 -9.80
CA SER A 854 57.90 23.15 -10.79
C SER A 854 56.61 22.33 -10.55
N SER A 855 55.50 23.02 -10.31
CA SER A 855 54.15 22.46 -10.36
C SER A 855 53.71 22.24 -11.82
N ARG A 856 53.51 21.00 -12.24
CA ARG A 856 52.81 20.62 -13.48
C ARG A 856 51.50 19.89 -13.14
N ARG A 857 50.37 20.40 -13.64
CA ARG A 857 49.08 19.70 -13.75
C ARG A 857 49.19 18.48 -14.70
N PRO A 858 48.42 17.38 -14.52
CA PRO A 858 48.16 16.40 -15.57
C PRO A 858 46.83 16.66 -16.33
N ALA A 859 46.68 16.05 -17.51
CA ALA A 859 45.73 16.36 -18.59
C ALA A 859 44.73 15.22 -18.93
N SER A 860 43.51 15.65 -19.34
CA SER A 860 42.42 15.11 -20.21
C SER A 860 41.96 13.62 -20.23
N LEU A 861 40.63 13.44 -20.13
CA LEU A 861 39.81 12.26 -20.48
C LEU A 861 38.92 12.59 -21.72
N SER A 862 39.02 11.87 -22.85
CA SER A 862 37.97 11.78 -23.89
C SER A 862 38.23 10.60 -24.86
N ASP A 863 37.29 9.65 -24.98
CA ASP A 863 37.44 8.45 -25.84
C ASP A 863 36.14 8.00 -26.57
N ARG A 864 34.99 8.70 -26.44
CA ARG A 864 33.69 8.32 -27.06
C ARG A 864 33.09 9.29 -28.09
N GLY A 865 33.85 10.29 -28.55
CA GLY A 865 33.38 11.26 -29.55
C GLY A 865 32.63 12.46 -28.96
N ALA A 866 32.36 13.46 -29.80
CA ALA A 866 31.82 14.75 -29.37
C ALA A 866 30.35 14.93 -29.78
N VAL A 867 29.49 15.33 -28.84
CA VAL A 867 28.04 15.52 -29.07
C VAL A 867 27.67 16.99 -28.90
N LEU A 868 26.91 17.52 -29.86
CA LEU A 868 26.39 18.88 -29.79
C LEU A 868 24.91 18.88 -29.46
N ILE A 869 24.51 19.51 -28.37
CA ILE A 869 23.11 19.70 -27.99
C ILE A 869 22.65 21.06 -28.51
N SER A 870 21.82 21.04 -29.55
CA SER A 870 21.16 22.22 -30.08
C SER A 870 19.82 22.43 -29.38
N HIS A 871 19.65 23.59 -28.76
CA HIS A 871 18.45 23.94 -28.03
C HIS A 871 18.08 25.41 -28.27
N VAL A 872 16.95 25.85 -27.75
CA VAL A 872 16.67 27.27 -27.56
C VAL A 872 16.86 27.60 -26.10
N GLU A 873 17.16 28.84 -25.76
CA GLU A 873 17.56 29.20 -24.40
C GLU A 873 16.51 28.81 -23.34
N VAL A 874 15.24 28.74 -23.74
CA VAL A 874 14.12 28.31 -22.89
C VAL A 874 14.20 26.83 -22.49
N ASP A 875 14.79 25.98 -23.34
CA ASP A 875 14.94 24.55 -23.09
C ASP A 875 16.33 24.18 -22.55
N ARG A 876 17.11 25.19 -22.14
CA ARG A 876 18.47 25.01 -21.62
C ARG A 876 18.55 24.09 -20.40
N ILE A 877 17.53 24.05 -19.54
CA ILE A 877 17.48 23.12 -18.41
C ILE A 877 17.51 21.66 -18.90
N TRP A 878 16.79 21.37 -19.98
CA TRP A 878 16.84 20.06 -20.63
C TRP A 878 18.19 19.83 -21.31
N ALA A 879 18.78 20.85 -21.93
CA ALA A 879 20.10 20.75 -22.56
C ALA A 879 21.23 20.52 -21.55
N ASP A 880 21.16 21.15 -20.38
CA ASP A 880 22.13 21.00 -19.29
C ASP A 880 21.97 19.64 -18.62
N TRP A 881 20.73 19.15 -18.44
CA TRP A 881 20.48 17.81 -17.90
C TRP A 881 20.93 16.70 -18.87
N ILE A 882 20.53 16.79 -20.15
CA ILE A 882 20.99 15.86 -21.20
C ILE A 882 22.51 15.96 -21.34
N GLY A 883 23.08 17.16 -21.28
CA GLY A 883 24.52 17.37 -21.35
C GLY A 883 25.27 16.71 -20.20
N PHE A 884 24.78 16.87 -18.97
CA PHE A 884 25.33 16.19 -17.80
C PHE A 884 25.27 14.67 -17.93
N GLU A 885 24.16 14.11 -18.42
CA GLU A 885 24.00 12.66 -18.61
C GLU A 885 24.91 12.11 -19.72
N LEU A 886 25.08 12.84 -20.82
CA LEU A 886 25.98 12.46 -21.91
C LEU A 886 27.47 12.58 -21.55
N GLU A 887 27.85 13.59 -20.77
CA GLU A 887 29.21 13.71 -20.20
C GLU A 887 29.49 12.54 -19.24
N ARG A 888 28.51 12.14 -18.43
CA ARG A 888 28.59 10.98 -17.54
C ARG A 888 28.72 9.65 -18.32
N MET A 889 28.15 9.58 -19.52
CA MET A 889 28.31 8.45 -20.46
C MET A 889 29.64 8.48 -21.23
N GLY A 890 30.47 9.52 -21.05
CA GLY A 890 31.82 9.65 -21.57
C GLY A 890 31.94 10.42 -22.89
N TYR A 891 30.87 11.07 -23.36
CA TYR A 891 30.88 11.93 -24.56
C TYR A 891 31.41 13.33 -24.25
N GLU A 892 32.12 13.95 -25.19
CA GLU A 892 32.49 15.37 -25.07
C GLU A 892 31.29 16.23 -25.53
N VAL A 893 30.55 16.80 -24.58
CA VAL A 893 29.31 17.50 -24.90
C VAL A 893 29.53 19.00 -25.05
N ARG A 894 28.88 19.59 -26.05
CA ARG A 894 28.73 21.04 -26.17
C ARG A 894 27.29 21.40 -26.40
N THR A 895 26.87 22.56 -25.89
CA THR A 895 25.51 23.06 -26.08
C THR A 895 25.55 24.32 -26.94
N THR A 896 24.60 24.46 -27.87
CA THR A 896 24.44 25.64 -28.71
C THR A 896 22.99 26.09 -28.75
N ALA A 897 22.75 27.36 -28.42
CA ALA A 897 21.43 27.96 -28.50
C ALA A 897 21.19 28.58 -29.89
N GLU A 898 20.15 28.14 -30.61
CA GLU A 898 19.84 28.55 -32.01
C GLU A 898 19.29 29.99 -32.15
N ASP A 899 18.98 30.69 -31.05
CA ASP A 899 18.53 32.09 -31.08
C ASP A 899 19.65 33.11 -31.42
N THR A 900 20.87 32.62 -31.61
CA THR A 900 22.01 33.46 -31.98
C THR A 900 22.25 33.46 -33.49
N ARG A 901 22.17 34.65 -34.11
CA ARG A 901 22.57 34.86 -35.52
C ARG A 901 23.93 34.20 -35.79
N LEU A 902 23.91 33.14 -36.61
CA LEU A 902 25.02 32.53 -37.36
C LEU A 902 26.40 33.20 -37.11
N GLY A 903 27.02 32.83 -35.99
CA GLY A 903 28.46 32.94 -35.79
C GLY A 903 29.05 31.58 -36.12
N ARG A 904 30.04 31.55 -37.02
CA ARG A 904 30.72 30.35 -37.58
C ARG A 904 30.62 29.08 -36.73
N PRO A 905 30.33 27.91 -37.35
CA PRO A 905 30.31 26.64 -36.63
C PRO A 905 31.68 26.41 -35.96
N PRO A 906 31.71 25.76 -34.78
CA PRO A 906 32.95 25.35 -34.16
C PRO A 906 33.76 24.52 -35.17
N SER A 907 35.06 24.77 -35.30
CA SER A 907 35.96 24.04 -36.20
C SER A 907 36.22 22.59 -35.77
N GLN A 908 35.32 22.00 -34.99
CA GLN A 908 35.43 20.68 -34.38
C GLN A 908 34.28 19.83 -34.93
N GLU A 909 34.62 18.75 -35.64
CA GLU A 909 33.62 17.81 -36.16
C GLU A 909 32.95 17.10 -34.97
N PHE A 910 31.65 17.30 -34.80
CA PHE A 910 30.83 16.57 -33.82
C PHE A 910 30.31 15.27 -34.46
N ASP A 911 30.28 14.20 -33.67
CA ASP A 911 29.82 12.89 -34.11
C ASP A 911 28.29 12.82 -34.18
N HIS A 912 27.59 13.46 -33.22
CA HIS A 912 26.14 13.55 -33.17
C HIS A 912 25.67 14.95 -32.79
N VAL A 913 24.49 15.35 -33.28
CA VAL A 913 23.80 16.58 -32.86
C VAL A 913 22.45 16.22 -32.28
N VAL A 914 22.25 16.46 -31.00
CA VAL A 914 20.98 16.25 -30.31
C VAL A 914 20.19 17.55 -30.33
N THR A 915 18.98 17.54 -30.90
CA THR A 915 18.15 18.73 -31.04
C THR A 915 16.94 18.65 -30.11
N LEU A 916 16.78 19.63 -29.21
CA LEU A 916 15.67 19.65 -28.26
C LEU A 916 14.45 20.34 -28.87
N LEU A 917 13.47 19.53 -29.28
CA LEU A 917 12.26 19.98 -29.92
C LEU A 917 11.21 20.40 -28.88
N SER A 918 10.81 21.65 -29.00
CA SER A 918 9.70 22.28 -28.29
C SER A 918 8.98 23.24 -29.24
N PRO A 919 7.77 23.74 -28.90
CA PRO A 919 7.11 24.76 -29.71
C PRO A 919 7.98 26.01 -29.89
N GLU A 920 8.76 26.36 -28.86
CA GLU A 920 9.68 27.50 -28.90
C GLU A 920 10.89 27.23 -29.81
N TYR A 921 11.44 26.02 -29.79
CA TYR A 921 12.53 25.64 -30.71
C TYR A 921 12.07 25.68 -32.17
N LEU A 922 10.88 25.14 -32.46
CA LEU A 922 10.32 25.17 -33.83
C LEU A 922 9.93 26.57 -34.28
N ALA A 923 9.46 27.45 -33.37
CA ALA A 923 9.17 28.83 -33.70
C ALA A 923 10.42 29.62 -34.10
N VAL A 924 11.60 29.25 -33.58
CA VAL A 924 12.90 29.86 -33.93
C VAL A 924 13.44 29.28 -35.24
N VAL A 925 13.38 27.95 -35.41
CA VAL A 925 14.01 27.26 -36.54
C VAL A 925 13.10 27.12 -37.78
N ALA A 926 11.77 27.14 -37.62
CA ALA A 926 10.79 26.96 -38.70
C ALA A 926 9.59 27.94 -38.65
N PRO A 927 9.79 29.27 -38.75
CA PRO A 927 8.72 30.25 -38.49
C PRO A 927 7.71 30.48 -39.64
N SER A 928 7.75 29.76 -40.77
CA SER A 928 6.82 30.04 -41.89
C SER A 928 6.53 28.84 -42.79
N THR A 929 5.25 28.67 -43.14
CA THR A 929 4.64 27.70 -44.07
C THR A 929 5.03 27.89 -45.55
N ASP A 930 6.29 28.25 -45.84
CA ASP A 930 6.75 28.44 -47.21
C ASP A 930 7.86 27.43 -47.54
N ASP A 931 7.61 26.65 -48.59
CA ASP A 931 8.41 25.53 -49.09
C ASP A 931 9.78 26.01 -49.62
N SER A 932 10.79 26.15 -48.75
CA SER A 932 12.23 25.95 -49.09
C SER A 932 13.17 26.15 -47.88
N PRO A 933 14.31 25.45 -47.80
CA PRO A 933 14.68 24.70 -46.59
C PRO A 933 15.63 25.47 -45.66
N LYS A 934 15.10 26.02 -44.56
CA LYS A 934 15.93 26.56 -43.46
C LYS A 934 16.59 25.48 -42.62
N TRP A 935 15.97 24.31 -42.45
CA TRP A 935 16.60 23.12 -41.84
C TRP A 935 17.83 22.64 -42.60
N GLY A 936 17.81 22.78 -43.94
CA GLY A 936 18.99 22.52 -44.78
C GLY A 936 20.17 23.43 -44.46
N ARG A 937 19.97 24.63 -43.91
CA ARG A 937 21.04 25.53 -43.44
C ARG A 937 21.61 25.15 -42.08
N LEU A 938 20.84 24.47 -41.23
CA LEU A 938 21.36 23.94 -39.96
C LEU A 938 22.30 22.77 -40.27
N ILE A 939 21.85 21.82 -41.10
CA ILE A 939 22.64 20.66 -41.52
C ILE A 939 23.85 21.06 -42.39
N SER A 940 23.68 21.95 -43.37
CA SER A 940 24.79 22.44 -44.22
C SER A 940 25.67 23.50 -43.54
N GLY A 941 25.15 24.22 -42.54
CA GLY A 941 25.87 25.25 -41.79
C GLY A 941 26.86 24.67 -40.79
N TYR A 942 26.58 23.48 -40.24
CA TYR A 942 27.52 22.71 -39.42
C TYR A 942 28.30 21.65 -40.24
N GLY A 943 27.93 21.43 -41.51
CA GLY A 943 28.63 20.49 -42.41
C GLY A 943 28.40 19.01 -42.10
N LEU A 944 27.30 18.68 -41.41
CA LEU A 944 27.04 17.35 -40.85
C LEU A 944 26.11 16.51 -41.72
N ASP A 945 26.26 15.18 -41.65
CA ASP A 945 25.36 14.24 -42.29
C ASP A 945 23.96 14.29 -41.61
N PRO A 946 22.84 14.46 -42.36
CA PRO A 946 21.49 14.43 -41.80
C PRO A 946 21.20 13.24 -40.89
N HIS A 947 21.86 12.09 -41.13
CA HIS A 947 21.70 10.88 -40.31
C HIS A 947 22.34 10.96 -38.92
N ARG A 948 23.06 12.04 -38.60
CA ARG A 948 23.70 12.27 -37.29
C ARG A 948 22.94 13.25 -36.40
N VAL A 949 21.78 13.74 -36.86
CA VAL A 949 20.91 14.64 -36.10
C VAL A 949 19.81 13.84 -35.40
N ILE A 950 19.76 13.94 -34.07
CA ILE A 950 18.85 13.20 -33.20
C ILE A 950 17.85 14.19 -32.58
N PRO A 951 16.60 14.22 -33.03
CA PRO A 951 15.56 15.06 -32.43
C PRO A 951 15.04 14.44 -31.11
N LEU A 952 14.80 15.25 -30.08
CA LEU A 952 14.20 14.82 -28.80
C LEU A 952 13.13 15.81 -28.35
N PHE A 953 11.90 15.36 -28.11
CA PHE A 953 10.87 16.26 -27.62
C PHE A 953 11.00 16.49 -26.12
N VAL A 954 11.12 17.76 -25.74
CA VAL A 954 11.21 18.19 -24.33
C VAL A 954 9.98 18.98 -23.88
N LYS A 955 9.02 19.18 -24.80
CA LYS A 955 7.66 19.64 -24.56
C LYS A 955 6.72 19.07 -25.64
N PRO A 956 5.39 19.03 -25.43
CA PRO A 956 4.44 18.63 -26.47
C PRO A 956 4.46 19.60 -27.65
N VAL A 957 4.49 19.07 -28.86
CA VAL A 957 4.52 19.86 -30.11
C VAL A 957 3.46 19.36 -31.07
N ASP A 958 2.76 20.27 -31.76
CA ASP A 958 1.75 19.91 -32.76
C ASP A 958 2.43 19.26 -33.98
N PRO A 959 2.03 18.03 -34.39
CA PRO A 959 2.59 17.35 -35.55
C PRO A 959 2.49 18.15 -36.85
N ALA A 960 1.50 19.05 -36.97
CA ALA A 960 1.32 19.91 -38.13
C ALA A 960 2.42 20.99 -38.27
N GLN A 961 3.20 21.24 -37.21
CA GLN A 961 4.30 22.22 -37.21
C GLN A 961 5.67 21.59 -37.53
N LEU A 962 5.75 20.26 -37.65
CA LEU A 962 6.99 19.54 -37.95
C LEU A 962 7.21 19.38 -39.47
N PRO A 963 8.46 19.43 -39.98
CA PRO A 963 8.75 19.11 -41.38
C PRO A 963 8.36 17.66 -41.70
N ARG A 964 7.89 17.40 -42.94
CA ARG A 964 7.44 16.06 -43.36
C ARG A 964 8.48 14.93 -43.17
N SER A 965 9.77 15.26 -43.16
CA SER A 965 10.86 14.31 -42.88
C SER A 965 10.89 13.81 -41.42
N PHE A 966 10.27 14.55 -40.49
CA PHE A 966 10.16 14.21 -39.06
C PHE A 966 8.76 13.69 -38.66
N THR A 967 7.74 13.86 -39.51
CA THR A 967 6.39 13.34 -39.23
C THR A 967 6.25 11.84 -39.50
N ASP A 968 7.11 11.28 -40.38
CA ASP A 968 7.18 9.83 -40.64
C ASP A 968 8.12 9.09 -39.66
N THR A 969 8.84 9.82 -38.80
CA THR A 969 9.72 9.29 -37.74
C THR A 969 9.09 9.53 -36.38
N ALA A 970 8.68 8.47 -35.70
CA ALA A 970 8.20 8.61 -34.33
C ALA A 970 9.38 8.89 -33.40
N THR A 971 9.51 10.17 -33.06
CA THR A 971 10.63 10.74 -32.33
C THR A 971 10.36 10.67 -30.81
N PRO A 972 11.37 10.41 -29.94
CA PRO A 972 11.12 10.17 -28.52
C PRO A 972 10.76 11.45 -27.74
N ALA A 973 9.80 11.34 -26.80
CA ALA A 973 9.39 12.42 -25.91
C ALA A 973 9.91 12.19 -24.48
N LEU A 974 10.71 13.13 -23.98
CA LEU A 974 11.35 13.05 -22.66
C LEU A 974 10.53 13.71 -21.55
N TYR A 975 9.60 14.60 -21.90
CA TYR A 975 8.86 15.41 -20.93
C TYR A 975 7.77 14.65 -20.17
N ASP A 976 7.35 13.48 -20.67
CA ASP A 976 6.38 12.59 -20.01
C ASP A 976 7.06 11.41 -19.28
N LEU A 977 8.40 11.38 -19.27
CA LEU A 977 9.18 10.27 -18.74
C LEU A 977 9.88 10.66 -17.45
N ASP A 978 9.99 9.71 -16.53
CA ASP A 978 10.87 9.89 -15.38
C ASP A 978 12.36 9.98 -15.83
N PRO A 979 13.25 10.54 -15.01
CA PRO A 979 14.65 10.77 -15.39
C PRO A 979 15.44 9.50 -15.77
N ASP A 980 15.01 8.32 -15.33
CA ASP A 980 15.68 7.06 -15.66
C ASP A 980 15.22 6.53 -17.02
N ALA A 981 13.92 6.59 -17.31
CA ALA A 981 13.36 6.26 -18.62
C ALA A 981 13.83 7.24 -19.71
N ALA A 982 13.93 8.53 -19.37
CA ALA A 982 14.48 9.56 -20.25
C ALA A 982 15.96 9.30 -20.60
N ARG A 983 16.75 8.73 -19.65
CA ARG A 983 18.15 8.36 -19.88
C ARG A 983 18.30 7.17 -20.81
N ASP A 984 17.47 6.13 -20.65
CA ASP A 984 17.51 4.94 -21.50
C ASP A 984 17.12 5.29 -22.96
N VAL A 985 16.13 6.18 -23.12
CA VAL A 985 15.73 6.74 -24.43
C VAL A 985 16.87 7.52 -25.08
N LEU A 986 17.57 8.35 -24.31
CA LEU A 986 18.71 9.13 -24.78
C LEU A 986 19.89 8.24 -25.22
N GLN A 987 20.13 7.13 -24.52
CA GLN A 987 21.20 6.19 -24.86
C GLN A 987 20.91 5.43 -26.17
N VAL A 988 19.70 4.89 -26.33
CA VAL A 988 19.30 4.15 -27.54
C VAL A 988 19.32 5.07 -28.76
N ALA A 989 18.89 6.33 -28.61
CA ALA A 989 18.87 7.30 -29.70
C ALA A 989 20.26 7.67 -30.24
N LEU A 990 21.31 7.53 -29.43
CA LEU A 990 22.71 7.77 -29.82
C LEU A 990 23.41 6.53 -30.38
N GLU A 991 23.03 5.32 -29.93
CA GLU A 991 23.61 4.05 -30.37
C GLU A 991 23.03 3.55 -31.70
N GLU A 992 21.75 3.81 -31.99
CA GLU A 992 21.07 3.48 -33.25
C GLU A 992 20.48 4.72 -33.93
N PRO A 993 21.29 5.57 -34.58
CA PRO A 993 20.82 6.74 -35.31
C PRO A 993 20.20 6.33 -36.65
N THR A 994 19.14 5.51 -36.64
CA THR A 994 18.45 5.10 -37.86
C THR A 994 17.42 6.14 -38.28
N GLY A 995 17.36 6.41 -39.59
CA GLY A 995 16.28 7.15 -40.24
C GLY A 995 14.90 6.48 -40.11
N PRO A 996 13.90 6.90 -40.90
CA PRO A 996 12.48 6.72 -40.62
C PRO A 996 12.00 5.27 -40.55
N SER A 997 11.90 4.72 -39.33
CA SER A 997 10.96 3.63 -39.00
C SER A 997 10.78 3.38 -37.48
N GLY A 998 9.71 3.97 -36.91
CA GLY A 998 8.92 3.47 -35.76
C GLY A 998 9.42 3.72 -34.32
N PRO A 999 8.55 4.07 -33.34
CA PRO A 999 8.95 4.27 -31.94
C PRO A 999 8.84 2.98 -31.11
N PRO A 1000 9.65 2.81 -30.05
CA PRO A 1000 9.32 1.90 -28.96
C PRO A 1000 8.31 2.56 -27.99
N VAL A 1001 7.38 1.78 -27.44
CA VAL A 1001 6.33 2.22 -26.50
C VAL A 1001 6.70 1.84 -25.07
N PHE A 1002 6.57 2.74 -24.07
CA PHE A 1002 6.70 2.42 -22.64
C PHE A 1002 5.76 3.22 -21.69
N PRO A 1003 5.43 2.70 -20.48
CA PRO A 1003 4.28 3.11 -19.67
C PRO A 1003 4.61 3.85 -18.34
N GLY A 1004 3.86 4.93 -18.01
CA GLY A 1004 3.76 5.48 -16.64
C GLY A 1004 3.68 7.02 -16.51
N ALA A 1005 2.46 7.57 -16.41
CA ALA A 1005 2.17 8.96 -16.01
C ALA A 1005 1.50 8.95 -14.62
N LEU A 1006 1.81 9.91 -13.72
CA LEU A 1006 1.26 9.98 -12.35
C LEU A 1006 0.74 11.40 -11.95
N ASP A 1007 -0.23 11.42 -11.02
CA ASP A 1007 -1.34 12.36 -10.78
C ASP A 1007 -1.14 13.54 -9.77
N ALA A 1008 -2.19 14.39 -9.62
CA ALA A 1008 -2.16 15.85 -9.42
C ALA A 1008 -2.54 16.49 -8.04
N ALA A 1009 -2.48 15.83 -6.89
CA ALA A 1009 -3.08 16.39 -5.64
C ALA A 1009 -2.16 17.13 -4.63
N GLU A 1010 -0.83 17.14 -4.79
CA GLU A 1010 0.10 17.68 -3.76
C GLU A 1010 0.63 19.12 -3.99
N ASN A 1011 0.13 19.88 -4.97
CA ASN A 1011 0.89 21.04 -5.50
C ASN A 1011 0.26 22.44 -5.47
N ASP A 1012 -0.81 22.72 -4.70
CA ASP A 1012 -1.47 24.04 -4.74
C ASP A 1012 -0.57 25.22 -4.30
N ASP A 1013 0.27 25.04 -3.28
CA ASP A 1013 1.17 26.11 -2.81
C ASP A 1013 2.34 26.37 -3.76
N ALA A 1014 2.85 25.31 -4.39
CA ALA A 1014 3.89 25.40 -5.40
C ALA A 1014 3.33 26.06 -6.68
N LEU A 1015 2.10 25.69 -7.06
CA LEU A 1015 1.40 26.25 -8.21
C LEU A 1015 1.10 27.75 -8.02
N LEU A 1016 0.58 28.17 -6.87
CA LEU A 1016 0.31 29.58 -6.56
C LEU A 1016 1.59 30.42 -6.49
N THR A 1017 2.66 29.88 -5.89
CA THR A 1017 3.99 30.53 -5.88
C THR A 1017 4.51 30.71 -7.31
N HIS A 1018 4.37 29.68 -8.15
CA HIS A 1018 4.80 29.74 -9.54
C HIS A 1018 3.95 30.72 -10.38
N ARG A 1019 2.65 30.84 -10.11
CA ARG A 1019 1.76 31.84 -10.74
C ARG A 1019 2.15 33.27 -10.34
N LEU A 1020 2.46 33.51 -9.06
CA LEU A 1020 2.89 34.83 -8.58
C LEU A 1020 4.24 35.24 -9.18
N VAL A 1021 5.22 34.33 -9.22
CA VAL A 1021 6.53 34.57 -9.85
C VAL A 1021 6.39 34.85 -11.36
N ASN A 1022 5.45 34.18 -12.02
CA ASN A 1022 5.12 34.43 -13.43
C ASN A 1022 4.42 35.78 -13.66
N ALA A 1023 3.55 36.23 -12.74
CA ALA A 1023 2.90 37.53 -12.82
C ALA A 1023 3.92 38.66 -12.61
N LEU A 1024 4.79 38.52 -11.61
CA LEU A 1024 5.89 39.46 -11.34
C LEU A 1024 6.88 39.53 -12.50
N SER A 1025 7.27 38.40 -13.09
CA SER A 1025 8.17 38.38 -14.25
C SER A 1025 7.60 39.09 -15.48
N ARG A 1026 6.27 39.26 -15.54
CA ARG A 1026 5.53 39.93 -16.62
C ARG A 1026 5.22 41.41 -16.33
N SER A 1027 5.40 41.89 -15.10
CA SER A 1027 5.35 43.33 -14.78
C SER A 1027 6.57 44.03 -15.41
N ALA A 1028 6.34 45.11 -16.15
CA ALA A 1028 7.38 45.84 -16.88
C ALA A 1028 8.34 46.60 -15.94
N ALA A 1029 7.96 46.89 -14.69
CA ALA A 1029 8.82 47.41 -13.62
C ALA A 1029 10.01 46.48 -13.36
N LEU A 1030 9.79 45.16 -13.48
CA LEU A 1030 10.82 44.15 -13.33
C LEU A 1030 11.56 43.86 -14.63
N GLN A 1031 11.16 44.41 -15.78
CA GLN A 1031 11.90 44.26 -17.04
C GLN A 1031 12.99 45.33 -17.22
N ASN A 1032 12.81 46.52 -16.64
CA ASN A 1032 13.83 47.57 -16.63
C ASN A 1032 14.79 47.41 -15.44
N ARG A 1033 16.10 47.37 -15.70
CA ARG A 1033 17.13 47.10 -14.67
C ARG A 1033 17.14 48.14 -13.53
N ASN A 1034 16.87 49.40 -13.83
CA ASN A 1034 16.87 50.48 -12.84
C ASN A 1034 15.66 50.39 -11.91
N SER A 1035 14.46 50.25 -12.46
CA SER A 1035 13.21 50.06 -11.71
C SER A 1035 13.20 48.78 -10.88
N ARG A 1036 13.85 47.71 -11.39
CA ARG A 1036 14.09 46.47 -10.66
C ARG A 1036 14.99 46.73 -9.45
N GLY A 1037 16.08 47.49 -9.61
CA GLY A 1037 16.96 47.90 -8.50
C GLY A 1037 16.21 48.69 -7.43
N ASP A 1038 15.43 49.70 -7.85
CA ASP A 1038 14.62 50.52 -6.94
C ASP A 1038 13.62 49.67 -6.14
N LEU A 1039 13.01 48.65 -6.75
CA LEU A 1039 12.08 47.72 -6.09
C LEU A 1039 12.78 46.84 -5.05
N TRP A 1040 13.98 46.33 -5.33
CA TRP A 1040 14.77 45.56 -4.36
C TRP A 1040 15.19 46.40 -3.16
N ASP A 1041 15.53 47.67 -3.40
CA ASP A 1041 15.88 48.63 -2.35
C ASP A 1041 14.67 49.03 -1.51
N LEU A 1042 13.50 49.25 -2.13
CA LEU A 1042 12.23 49.54 -1.44
C LEU A 1042 11.75 48.40 -0.54
N VAL A 1043 11.96 47.15 -0.98
CA VAL A 1043 11.52 45.94 -0.27
C VAL A 1043 12.60 45.41 0.70
N GLY A 1044 13.77 46.07 0.76
CA GLY A 1044 14.80 45.88 1.78
C GLY A 1044 15.51 44.53 1.72
N VAL A 1045 15.76 44.00 0.51
CA VAL A 1045 16.44 42.72 0.30
C VAL A 1045 17.77 42.96 -0.43
N PRO A 1046 18.92 42.47 0.08
CA PRO A 1046 20.22 42.75 -0.52
C PRO A 1046 20.32 42.11 -1.91
N ASN A 1047 20.61 42.94 -2.91
CA ASN A 1047 20.69 42.58 -4.32
C ASN A 1047 21.77 41.50 -4.54
N ARG A 1048 21.38 40.33 -5.05
CA ARG A 1048 22.30 39.23 -5.38
C ARG A 1048 22.39 39.09 -6.90
N GLU A 1049 23.45 39.64 -7.48
CA GLU A 1049 23.65 39.71 -8.93
C GLU A 1049 24.02 38.38 -9.62
N SER A 1050 24.11 37.26 -8.89
CA SER A 1050 24.62 35.99 -9.43
C SER A 1050 23.57 34.93 -9.72
N VAL A 1051 22.27 35.27 -9.72
CA VAL A 1051 21.18 34.28 -9.89
C VAL A 1051 20.21 34.72 -11.00
N SER A 1052 19.62 33.76 -11.72
CA SER A 1052 18.65 34.04 -12.80
C SER A 1052 17.49 34.91 -12.29
N PRO A 1053 16.92 35.84 -13.09
CA PRO A 1053 15.87 36.76 -12.64
C PRO A 1053 14.65 36.04 -12.06
N ARG A 1054 14.28 34.89 -12.63
CA ARG A 1054 13.13 34.10 -12.20
C ARG A 1054 13.41 33.36 -10.89
N THR A 1055 14.63 32.84 -10.71
CA THR A 1055 15.07 32.21 -9.46
C THR A 1055 15.23 33.26 -8.36
N ALA A 1056 15.70 34.47 -8.68
CA ALA A 1056 15.76 35.60 -7.76
C ALA A 1056 14.35 36.08 -7.36
N LEU A 1057 13.38 36.11 -8.28
CA LEU A 1057 11.98 36.39 -7.98
C LEU A 1057 11.33 35.26 -7.17
N PHE A 1058 11.68 34.01 -7.43
CA PHE A 1058 11.21 32.86 -6.65
C PHE A 1058 11.72 32.95 -5.21
N GLU A 1059 13.00 33.23 -5.03
CA GLU A 1059 13.60 33.47 -3.72
C GLU A 1059 13.05 34.73 -3.04
N LEU A 1060 12.74 35.79 -3.79
CA LEU A 1060 12.06 36.98 -3.26
C LEU A 1060 10.67 36.65 -2.75
N VAL A 1061 9.82 36.04 -3.57
CA VAL A 1061 8.45 35.67 -3.21
C VAL A 1061 8.48 34.71 -2.03
N ARG A 1062 9.39 33.73 -2.02
CA ARG A 1062 9.61 32.82 -0.89
C ARG A 1062 10.01 33.57 0.38
N THR A 1063 10.91 34.54 0.27
CA THR A 1063 11.37 35.36 1.40
C THR A 1063 10.27 36.30 1.90
N LEU A 1064 9.49 36.92 1.02
CA LEU A 1064 8.41 37.83 1.37
C LEU A 1064 7.18 37.12 1.92
N ARG A 1065 6.87 35.92 1.44
CA ARG A 1065 5.84 35.04 2.04
C ARG A 1065 6.15 34.66 3.47
N SER A 1066 7.43 34.64 3.86
CA SER A 1066 7.86 34.38 5.23
C SER A 1066 7.75 35.61 6.14
N ARG A 1067 7.46 36.80 5.58
CA ARG A 1067 7.24 38.05 6.33
C ARG A 1067 5.74 38.36 6.39
N PRO A 1068 5.20 38.80 7.54
CA PRO A 1068 3.75 38.99 7.72
C PRO A 1068 3.10 39.89 6.66
N ASP A 1069 3.75 41.01 6.32
CA ASP A 1069 3.22 41.99 5.35
C ASP A 1069 3.97 41.99 4.01
N GLY A 1070 4.94 41.10 3.82
CA GLY A 1070 5.92 41.19 2.74
C GLY A 1070 5.33 41.07 1.33
N LEU A 1071 4.23 40.32 1.16
CA LEU A 1071 3.52 40.27 -0.11
C LEU A 1071 2.66 41.53 -0.38
N THR A 1072 2.18 42.20 0.66
CA THR A 1072 1.49 43.51 0.54
C THR A 1072 2.48 44.59 0.16
N ASP A 1073 3.62 44.63 0.85
CA ASP A 1073 4.69 45.59 0.62
C ASP A 1073 5.22 45.48 -0.82
N LEU A 1074 5.25 44.26 -1.37
CA LEU A 1074 5.60 44.02 -2.77
C LEU A 1074 4.60 44.65 -3.75
N VAL A 1075 3.30 44.50 -3.49
CA VAL A 1075 2.23 45.06 -4.33
C VAL A 1075 2.23 46.58 -4.25
N ASP A 1076 2.41 47.15 -3.05
CA ASP A 1076 2.46 48.60 -2.86
C ASP A 1076 3.72 49.20 -3.51
N ALA A 1077 4.88 48.54 -3.37
CA ALA A 1077 6.10 48.94 -4.06
C ALA A 1077 5.96 48.89 -5.59
N LEU A 1078 5.31 47.85 -6.14
CA LEU A 1078 5.02 47.76 -7.57
C LEU A 1078 4.05 48.83 -8.05
N THR A 1079 3.06 49.19 -7.22
CA THR A 1079 2.10 50.25 -7.53
C THR A 1079 2.79 51.63 -7.55
N VAL A 1080 3.81 51.84 -6.72
CA VAL A 1080 4.63 53.05 -6.72
C VAL A 1080 5.57 53.11 -7.94
N VAL A 1081 6.19 51.98 -8.31
CA VAL A 1081 7.17 51.91 -9.41
C VAL A 1081 6.50 51.91 -10.78
N GLU A 1082 5.30 51.33 -10.92
CA GLU A 1082 4.65 51.11 -12.21
C GLU A 1082 3.28 51.78 -12.39
N GLY A 1083 2.72 52.34 -11.31
CA GLY A 1083 1.32 52.78 -11.29
C GLY A 1083 0.33 51.61 -11.28
N ASP A 1084 -0.97 51.92 -11.33
CA ASP A 1084 -2.06 50.92 -11.29
C ASP A 1084 -2.23 50.27 -12.69
N SER A 1085 -1.31 49.37 -13.02
CA SER A 1085 -1.26 48.64 -14.29
C SER A 1085 -2.04 47.33 -14.23
N LEU A 1086 -2.37 46.76 -15.40
CA LEU A 1086 -3.04 45.45 -15.49
C LEU A 1086 -2.20 44.33 -14.85
N ALA A 1087 -0.87 44.40 -14.99
CA ALA A 1087 0.07 43.46 -14.38
C ALA A 1087 0.12 43.62 -12.85
N THR A 1088 0.10 44.86 -12.34
CA THR A 1088 0.02 45.14 -10.90
C THR A 1088 -1.29 44.61 -10.31
N THR A 1089 -2.39 44.70 -11.06
CA THR A 1089 -3.70 44.16 -10.67
C THR A 1089 -3.70 42.62 -10.64
N GLU A 1090 -3.05 41.98 -11.62
CA GLU A 1090 -2.92 40.51 -11.65
C GLU A 1090 -2.07 39.99 -10.49
N VAL A 1091 -0.96 40.67 -10.16
CA VAL A 1091 -0.15 40.37 -8.97
C VAL A 1091 -0.98 40.56 -7.70
N ARG A 1092 -1.77 41.64 -7.59
CA ARG A 1092 -2.66 41.90 -6.43
C ARG A 1092 -3.70 40.80 -6.24
N ASN A 1093 -4.30 40.31 -7.33
CA ASN A 1093 -5.28 39.22 -7.29
C ASN A 1093 -4.66 37.90 -6.82
N VAL A 1094 -3.49 37.53 -7.37
CA VAL A 1094 -2.79 36.29 -6.96
C VAL A 1094 -2.29 36.40 -5.51
N VAL A 1095 -1.83 37.58 -5.07
CA VAL A 1095 -1.48 37.81 -3.66
C VAL A 1095 -2.71 37.72 -2.75
N ALA A 1096 -3.86 38.28 -3.15
CA ALA A 1096 -5.10 38.17 -2.38
C ALA A 1096 -5.59 36.71 -2.29
N GLU A 1097 -5.44 35.93 -3.37
CA GLU A 1097 -5.73 34.49 -3.38
C GLU A 1097 -4.78 33.71 -2.46
N ILE A 1098 -3.48 33.98 -2.53
CA ILE A 1098 -2.47 33.40 -1.61
C ILE A 1098 -2.80 33.74 -0.16
N LYS A 1099 -3.15 35.00 0.14
CA LYS A 1099 -3.54 35.42 1.49
C LYS A 1099 -4.84 34.78 1.94
N SER A 1100 -5.85 34.69 1.08
CA SER A 1100 -7.10 33.98 1.40
C SER A 1100 -6.86 32.51 1.71
N VAL A 1101 -5.96 31.84 0.98
CA VAL A 1101 -5.54 30.45 1.25
C VAL A 1101 -4.73 30.37 2.54
N GLN A 1102 -3.91 31.38 2.85
CA GLN A 1102 -3.15 31.45 4.11
C GLN A 1102 -3.99 31.81 5.34
N GLU A 1103 -5.08 32.57 5.19
CA GLU A 1103 -6.03 32.91 6.26
C GLU A 1103 -7.07 31.79 6.48
N ALA A 1104 -7.39 31.03 5.43
CA ALA A 1104 -8.22 29.82 5.52
C ALA A 1104 -7.46 28.61 6.10
N ARG A 1105 -6.13 28.69 6.15
CA ARG A 1105 -5.23 27.73 6.81
C ARG A 1105 -4.88 28.20 8.21
#